data_AF-A0A9P8IG66-F1
#
_entry.id   AF-A0A9P8IG66-F1
#
_cell.length_a   1.000
_cell.length_b   1.000
_cell.length_c   1.000
_cell.angle_alpha   90.00
_cell.angle_beta   90.00
_cell.angle_gamma   90.00
#
_symmetry.space_group_name_H-M   'P 1'
#
loop_
_entity.id
_entity.type
_entity.pdbx_description
1 polymer ?
#
loop_
_entity_poly.entity_id
_entity_poly.type
_entity_poly.pdbx_seq_one_letter_code
_entity_poly.pdbx_strand_id
1 'polypeptide(L)'
;MLDNVCLPINLDAFVLNKDVCDSGLYRIAPITQPDHVSLRLDNAVIQASCFGCLFHDILPHVDLHASQPALANPRISTSYSAPLKPLDLKNPKPEPKQTVAINQSRVGVYLHWSLPRGYRAGSSAAEPPKGSKSAGDARPNPVFRLVPNRWLVVRTLNKDTLSPAGADIPLVDAWVVESDRLRKVEELGGDVDLETDVSPYVSYDAADADKGSLLYSQAEKYIGIKTPLKDWSEDPNAPRVPLTIFNSSNPLFADYTIHNPNVFSMKDNFQYGPDKYLDHADCDYIVVGWHSKVADCPLGDNGILGTLEGRLQTFFCSLKDTTDQSIKGSKESTALICHGAIYGVSFDRDKKPTDIPAQRYAENFTDHVPMEPVAVGTTPLDSLLTFLQAHKMDKKDEERILGPGAPSIAESVLSLRELLYATEDDYDSRIKASDLIFSHDFKGSPGGFTWHYDKKKEKDGPPVPPSEVKDKDTHMSELDWLNRLSELQQHLDITERMLSVNRWSLFAEFFKYFSDAHNDNDRNDRLSKYRSNVKALYDNDTPTGSGVISTLERIKEGVEKEIRRITDESKPIVQARKIANDPFFTRTDPTITIAGIDSGWPAEYLSRIPIRFDSDIAAAPANGSITKLLEKKQLPDASGRNILPTIAKLLNEAASDGQRTGIGFRKWDGQPFCPVFIEWEAIYYNVDFSQWEVNLASSPLTSNNQPQVRYVNPEPLTGLPDPTADTRTVSGRILVLPQPSFALAAVVKQVFSTAGAALPTVLADPKAQDRLLDDLATKLKFVSGDLTGLTDCLLTLGTGSHVKPNMREQGKPVVPLKEAFELGAKIGLTEEHLVKIDGESGKTPFGTLVDFTAARYQPFKGVQHGQL
;
A
#
# COMPACT_ATOMS: atom_id res chain seq x y z
N MET A 1 4.00 -31.97 24.97
CA MET A 1 3.86 -30.53 24.67
C MET A 1 4.26 -30.34 23.22
N LEU A 2 3.50 -29.53 22.49
CA LEU A 2 3.82 -29.16 21.12
C LEU A 2 5.13 -28.35 21.05
N ASP A 3 6.02 -28.67 20.11
CA ASP A 3 7.26 -27.91 19.87
C ASP A 3 6.99 -26.45 19.45
N ASN A 4 7.99 -25.58 19.62
CA ASN A 4 7.97 -24.23 19.08
C ASN A 4 7.96 -24.28 17.54
N VAL A 5 7.21 -23.37 16.92
CA VAL A 5 7.12 -23.25 15.46
C VAL A 5 8.06 -22.16 14.98
N CYS A 6 8.93 -22.50 14.03
CA CYS A 6 9.88 -21.58 13.40
C CYS A 6 9.42 -21.25 11.98
N LEU A 7 9.36 -19.95 11.68
CA LEU A 7 8.88 -19.40 10.41
C LEU A 7 10.03 -18.64 9.73
N PRO A 8 10.50 -19.08 8.55
CA PRO A 8 11.53 -18.35 7.84
C PRO A 8 10.99 -17.02 7.27
N ILE A 9 11.84 -16.00 7.26
CA ILE A 9 11.56 -14.65 6.72
C ILE A 9 12.67 -14.23 5.74
N ASN A 10 12.36 -13.29 4.84
CA ASN A 10 13.39 -12.69 3.98
C ASN A 10 14.19 -11.64 4.75
N LEU A 11 15.51 -11.64 4.59
CA LEU A 11 16.45 -10.69 5.19
C LEU A 11 17.34 -10.14 4.08
N ASP A 12 17.35 -8.81 3.94
CA ASP A 12 18.13 -8.08 2.95
C ASP A 12 19.13 -7.15 3.64
N ALA A 13 20.27 -6.89 2.99
CA ALA A 13 21.33 -6.02 3.49
C ALA A 13 21.77 -5.02 2.41
N PHE A 14 21.60 -3.73 2.69
CA PHE A 14 21.97 -2.63 1.81
C PHE A 14 23.19 -1.88 2.35
N VAL A 15 24.23 -1.72 1.54
CA VAL A 15 25.44 -0.97 1.93
C VAL A 15 25.28 0.50 1.56
N LEU A 16 25.33 1.41 2.54
CA LEU A 16 25.34 2.85 2.30
C LEU A 16 26.73 3.42 2.55
N ASN A 17 27.32 4.01 1.52
CA ASN A 17 28.60 4.70 1.59
C ASN A 17 28.66 5.87 0.59
N LYS A 18 29.78 6.62 0.60
CA LYS A 18 29.92 7.84 -0.23
C LYS A 18 29.85 7.53 -1.72
N ASP A 19 30.58 6.50 -2.18
CA ASP A 19 30.66 6.15 -3.60
C ASP A 19 29.31 5.66 -4.16
N VAL A 20 28.51 4.95 -3.35
CA VAL A 20 27.14 4.54 -3.70
C VAL A 20 26.23 5.73 -4.03
N CYS A 21 26.43 6.88 -3.36
CA CYS A 21 25.67 8.11 -3.64
C CYS A 21 26.29 8.97 -4.75
N ASP A 22 27.62 8.95 -4.91
CA ASP A 22 28.34 9.81 -5.86
C ASP A 22 28.46 9.23 -7.27
N SER A 23 28.39 7.91 -7.45
CA SER A 23 28.70 7.27 -8.73
C SER A 23 27.63 6.27 -9.20
N GLY A 24 27.25 6.36 -10.48
CA GLY A 24 26.25 5.50 -11.10
C GLY A 24 25.19 6.28 -11.89
N LEU A 25 24.35 5.55 -12.61
CA LEU A 25 23.17 6.08 -13.31
C LEU A 25 21.94 6.12 -12.39
N TYR A 26 21.92 5.32 -11.32
CA TYR A 26 20.91 5.39 -10.27
C TYR A 26 21.19 6.55 -9.30
N ARG A 27 20.19 6.90 -8.49
CA ARG A 27 20.29 7.94 -7.46
C ARG A 27 19.78 7.41 -6.12
N ILE A 28 20.49 7.73 -5.05
CA ILE A 28 20.05 7.47 -3.69
C ILE A 28 19.27 8.69 -3.22
N ALA A 29 17.96 8.53 -3.04
CA ALA A 29 17.14 9.62 -2.56
C ALA A 29 17.50 10.01 -1.11
N PRO A 30 17.43 11.31 -0.77
CA PRO A 30 17.26 11.83 0.58
C PRO A 30 16.20 11.06 1.38
N ILE A 31 16.30 11.10 2.71
CA ILE A 31 15.28 10.53 3.58
C ILE A 31 14.06 11.46 3.58
N THR A 32 12.94 10.95 3.08
CA THR A 32 11.63 11.61 3.22
C THR A 32 10.85 10.87 4.29
N GLN A 33 10.74 11.46 5.49
CA GLN A 33 9.92 10.90 6.57
C GLN A 33 8.45 11.32 6.42
N PRO A 34 7.49 10.53 6.94
CA PRO A 34 6.10 10.94 7.07
C PRO A 34 5.99 12.23 7.90
N ASP A 35 5.31 13.25 7.37
CA ASP A 35 5.09 14.52 8.07
C ASP A 35 3.86 14.42 8.99
N HIS A 36 4.07 13.94 10.21
CA HIS A 36 3.01 13.90 11.23
C HIS A 36 2.75 15.26 11.90
N VAL A 37 3.57 16.29 11.65
CA VAL A 37 3.32 17.65 12.14
C VAL A 37 2.13 18.24 11.39
N SER A 38 2.04 17.98 10.08
CA SER A 38 0.91 18.37 9.21
C SER A 38 -0.45 17.78 9.62
N LEU A 39 -0.49 16.80 10.53
CA LEU A 39 -1.75 16.28 11.09
C LEU A 39 -2.48 17.32 11.96
N ARG A 40 -1.78 18.35 12.44
CA ARG A 40 -2.39 19.38 13.28
C ARG A 40 -3.42 20.16 12.46
N LEU A 41 -4.64 20.27 13.00
CA LEU A 41 -5.71 21.08 12.42
C LEU A 41 -5.48 22.58 12.73
N ASP A 42 -4.33 23.10 12.31
CA ASP A 42 -3.88 24.48 12.51
C ASP A 42 -3.52 25.10 11.16
N ASN A 43 -4.14 26.23 10.84
CA ASN A 43 -3.94 26.94 9.58
C ASN A 43 -2.48 27.37 9.37
N ALA A 44 -1.74 27.69 10.44
CA ALA A 44 -0.35 28.09 10.38
C ALA A 44 0.57 26.92 10.06
N VAL A 45 0.31 25.72 10.61
CA VAL A 45 1.10 24.51 10.34
C VAL A 45 0.85 24.01 8.93
N ILE A 46 -0.41 24.08 8.49
CA ILE A 46 -0.82 23.68 7.16
C ILE A 46 -0.18 24.61 6.11
N GLN A 47 -0.11 25.93 6.35
CA GLN A 47 0.52 26.89 5.42
C GLN A 47 2.04 27.07 5.56
N ALA A 48 2.64 26.81 6.73
CA ALA A 48 4.07 27.10 6.99
C ALA A 48 5.04 26.18 6.24
N SER A 49 4.56 25.21 5.46
CA SER A 49 5.30 24.54 4.38
C SER A 49 5.53 25.50 3.19
N CYS A 50 6.07 26.68 3.50
CA CYS A 50 6.31 27.81 2.60
C CYS A 50 7.51 27.56 1.67
N PHE A 51 7.31 26.67 0.68
CA PHE A 51 7.92 26.70 -0.65
C PHE A 51 6.94 26.12 -1.69
N GLY A 52 5.68 26.56 -1.63
CA GLY A 52 4.70 26.35 -2.72
C GLY A 52 4.03 24.98 -2.79
N CYS A 53 4.23 24.08 -1.82
CA CYS A 53 3.57 22.77 -1.78
C CYS A 53 2.95 22.55 -0.40
N LEU A 54 1.64 22.80 -0.26
CA LEU A 54 0.89 22.29 0.88
C LEU A 54 0.72 20.77 0.71
N PHE A 55 1.12 20.01 1.73
CA PHE A 55 1.03 18.55 1.70
C PHE A 55 -0.36 18.09 2.14
N HIS A 56 -1.16 17.62 1.19
CA HIS A 56 -2.40 16.87 1.47
C HIS A 56 -2.14 15.37 1.67
N ASP A 57 -0.91 14.93 1.46
CA ASP A 57 -0.43 13.59 1.77
C ASP A 57 0.64 13.71 2.86
N ILE A 58 0.46 13.00 3.96
CA ILE A 58 1.44 12.85 5.05
C ILE A 58 2.73 12.23 4.54
N LEU A 59 2.70 11.56 3.38
CA LEU A 59 3.86 10.96 2.72
C LEU A 59 4.29 11.85 1.53
N PRO A 60 5.23 12.78 1.71
CA PRO A 60 5.69 13.65 0.63
C PRO A 60 6.28 12.83 -0.53
N HIS A 61 6.23 13.38 -1.74
CA HIS A 61 7.00 12.84 -2.86
C HIS A 61 8.50 12.82 -2.55
N VAL A 62 9.21 11.88 -3.17
CA VAL A 62 10.66 11.76 -3.02
C VAL A 62 11.34 12.93 -3.71
N ASP A 63 12.09 13.74 -2.95
CA ASP A 63 12.87 14.85 -3.49
C ASP A 63 14.21 14.34 -4.03
N LEU A 64 14.42 14.46 -5.35
CA LEU A 64 15.65 14.01 -6.02
C LEU A 64 16.73 15.11 -6.12
N HIS A 65 16.42 16.37 -5.80
CA HIS A 65 17.33 17.51 -5.99
C HIS A 65 18.60 17.40 -5.16
N ALA A 66 18.52 16.80 -3.97
CA ALA A 66 19.65 16.59 -3.07
C ALA A 66 20.22 15.16 -3.12
N SER A 67 19.91 14.37 -4.16
CA SER A 67 20.40 12.98 -4.25
C SER A 67 21.91 12.87 -4.51
N GLN A 68 22.51 13.86 -5.19
CA GLN A 68 23.93 13.92 -5.52
C GLN A 68 24.43 15.39 -5.50
N PRO A 69 25.70 15.66 -5.10
CA PRO A 69 26.69 14.72 -4.57
C PRO A 69 26.35 14.22 -3.16
N ALA A 70 27.05 13.20 -2.67
CA ALA A 70 26.90 12.63 -1.33
C ALA A 70 26.96 13.69 -0.22
N LEU A 71 27.78 14.74 -0.41
CA LEU A 71 27.86 15.87 0.52
C LEU A 71 26.62 16.76 0.52
N ALA A 72 25.76 16.75 -0.50
CA ALA A 72 24.47 17.43 -0.48
C ALA A 72 23.34 16.52 0.02
N ASN A 73 23.56 15.20 0.00
CA ASN A 73 22.54 14.21 0.32
C ASN A 73 22.41 14.05 1.83
N PRO A 74 21.28 14.45 2.45
CA PRO A 74 21.12 14.33 3.90
C PRO A 74 21.14 12.87 4.34
N ARG A 75 20.75 11.89 3.52
CA ARG A 75 20.77 10.48 3.90
C ARG A 75 22.14 9.98 4.37
N ILE A 76 23.22 10.63 3.93
CA ILE A 76 24.61 10.27 4.29
C ILE A 76 25.41 11.44 4.89
N SER A 77 24.98 12.69 4.71
CA SER A 77 25.72 13.88 5.15
C SER A 77 24.98 14.66 6.25
N THR A 78 25.67 15.65 6.81
CA THR A 78 25.10 16.60 7.78
C THR A 78 24.40 17.80 7.13
N SER A 79 24.09 17.74 5.83
CA SER A 79 23.54 18.86 5.04
C SER A 79 22.33 19.56 5.69
N TYR A 80 21.45 18.78 6.32
CA TYR A 80 20.24 19.29 6.99
C TYR A 80 20.29 19.15 8.52
N SER A 81 21.43 18.76 9.09
CA SER A 81 21.60 18.51 10.53
C SER A 81 22.09 19.73 11.32
N ALA A 82 21.73 20.94 10.89
CA ALA A 82 22.14 22.16 11.60
C ALA A 82 21.64 22.11 13.05
N PRO A 83 22.50 22.29 14.07
CA PRO A 83 22.04 22.42 15.44
C PRO A 83 21.10 23.62 15.52
N LEU A 84 19.87 23.39 15.99
CA LEU A 84 18.94 24.47 16.33
C LEU A 84 19.58 25.30 17.45
N LYS A 85 20.31 26.35 17.08
CA LYS A 85 20.76 27.35 18.04
C LYS A 85 19.57 28.24 18.38
N PRO A 86 19.34 28.57 19.66
CA PRO A 86 18.40 29.62 20.02
C PRO A 86 18.70 30.84 19.16
N LEU A 87 17.66 31.37 18.49
CA LEU A 87 17.79 32.55 17.65
C LEU A 87 18.37 33.68 18.51
N ASP A 88 19.62 34.06 18.26
CA ASP A 88 20.18 35.26 18.87
C ASP A 88 19.48 36.45 18.23
N LEU A 89 18.49 37.02 18.94
CA LEU A 89 17.72 38.17 18.49
C LEU A 89 18.61 39.39 18.18
N LYS A 90 19.85 39.43 18.69
CA LYS A 90 20.84 40.48 18.40
C LYS A 90 21.69 40.17 17.16
N ASN A 91 21.67 38.93 16.68
CA ASN A 91 22.33 38.51 15.45
C ASN A 91 21.41 37.57 14.63
N PRO A 92 20.39 38.12 13.95
CA PRO A 92 19.41 37.34 13.19
C PRO A 92 19.98 36.68 11.92
N LYS A 93 21.27 36.87 11.62
CA LYS A 93 21.98 36.25 10.49
C LYS A 93 23.31 35.66 10.99
N PRO A 94 23.28 34.55 11.75
CA PRO A 94 24.52 33.87 12.10
C PRO A 94 25.23 33.43 10.82
N GLU A 95 26.55 33.64 10.75
CA GLU A 95 27.32 33.10 9.63
C GLU A 95 27.24 31.57 9.63
N PRO A 96 27.00 30.92 8.47
CA PRO A 96 26.96 29.47 8.36
C PRO A 96 28.34 28.90 8.70
N LYS A 97 28.51 28.47 9.96
CA LYS A 97 29.79 27.99 10.49
C LYS A 97 30.05 26.50 10.29
N GLN A 98 29.19 25.77 9.54
CA GLN A 98 29.28 24.33 9.46
C GLN A 98 29.72 23.89 8.06
N THR A 99 30.92 23.31 7.99
CA THR A 99 31.36 22.50 6.86
C THR A 99 30.48 21.25 6.82
N VAL A 100 29.73 21.09 5.73
CA VAL A 100 28.95 19.87 5.48
C VAL A 100 29.91 18.70 5.32
N ALA A 101 29.67 17.62 6.04
CA ALA A 101 30.53 16.44 6.06
C ALA A 101 29.68 15.16 6.00
N ILE A 102 30.32 14.05 5.64
CA ILE A 102 29.72 12.73 5.74
C ILE A 102 29.47 12.40 7.21
N ASN A 103 28.22 12.07 7.56
CA ASN A 103 27.84 11.63 8.87
C ASN A 103 28.19 10.14 9.02
N GLN A 104 29.27 9.86 9.76
CA GLN A 104 29.77 8.49 9.92
C GLN A 104 28.79 7.57 10.65
N SER A 105 27.85 8.11 11.44
CA SER A 105 26.82 7.29 12.06
C SER A 105 25.79 6.75 11.05
N ARG A 106 25.69 7.33 9.85
CA ARG A 106 24.78 6.91 8.77
C ARG A 106 25.46 5.99 7.74
N VAL A 107 26.78 5.89 7.73
CA VAL A 107 27.52 4.99 6.83
C VAL A 107 27.53 3.58 7.43
N GLY A 108 27.25 2.56 6.62
CA GLY A 108 27.23 1.18 7.10
C GLY A 108 26.28 0.27 6.33
N VAL A 109 25.88 -0.84 6.96
CA VAL A 109 24.93 -1.80 6.43
C VAL A 109 23.54 -1.56 7.05
N TYR A 110 22.54 -1.43 6.19
CA TYR A 110 21.14 -1.32 6.53
C TYR A 110 20.46 -2.67 6.28
N LEU A 111 20.01 -3.31 7.35
CA LEU A 111 19.27 -4.55 7.32
C LEU A 111 17.77 -4.27 7.27
N HIS A 112 17.03 -5.06 6.49
CA HIS A 112 15.58 -5.09 6.50
C HIS A 112 15.09 -6.53 6.48
N TRP A 113 14.06 -6.83 7.27
CA TRP A 113 13.42 -8.14 7.23
C TRP A 113 11.93 -8.02 6.91
N SER A 114 11.50 -8.77 5.91
CA SER A 114 10.13 -8.73 5.42
C SER A 114 9.21 -9.65 6.23
N LEU A 115 8.09 -9.11 6.70
CA LEU A 115 7.09 -9.91 7.41
C LEU A 115 6.38 -10.91 6.49
N PRO A 116 6.16 -12.17 6.92
CA PRO A 116 5.35 -13.16 6.21
C PRO A 116 3.92 -12.72 5.94
N ARG A 117 3.33 -13.22 4.84
CA ARG A 117 1.96 -12.93 4.40
C ARG A 117 0.90 -13.09 5.50
N GLY A 118 1.08 -14.06 6.41
CA GLY A 118 0.17 -14.28 7.55
C GLY A 118 -0.04 -13.05 8.44
N TYR A 119 0.99 -12.23 8.64
CA TYR A 119 0.88 -10.97 9.41
C TYR A 119 0.24 -9.83 8.62
N ARG A 120 0.15 -9.96 7.29
CA ARG A 120 -0.36 -8.94 6.37
C ARG A 120 -1.84 -9.11 6.05
N ALA A 121 -2.43 -10.23 6.45
CA ALA A 121 -3.83 -10.53 6.21
C ALA A 121 -4.73 -10.02 7.35
N GLY A 122 -5.76 -9.25 7.00
CA GLY A 122 -6.84 -8.85 7.92
C GLY A 122 -7.99 -9.86 7.91
N SER A 123 -8.72 -9.96 9.02
CA SER A 123 -10.00 -10.69 9.07
C SER A 123 -11.18 -9.71 9.03
N SER A 124 -12.11 -9.90 8.10
CA SER A 124 -13.38 -9.14 7.99
C SER A 124 -14.54 -9.88 8.67
N ALA A 125 -15.59 -9.16 9.09
CA ALA A 125 -16.79 -9.75 9.68
C ALA A 125 -17.73 -10.42 8.66
N ALA A 126 -17.59 -10.12 7.36
CA ALA A 126 -18.45 -10.67 6.31
C ALA A 126 -18.26 -12.19 6.11
N GLU A 127 -17.08 -12.72 6.45
CA GLU A 127 -16.80 -14.15 6.54
C GLU A 127 -15.85 -14.39 7.71
N PRO A 128 -16.35 -14.63 8.94
CA PRO A 128 -15.46 -15.09 9.98
C PRO A 128 -14.85 -16.43 9.51
N PRO A 129 -13.51 -16.59 9.48
CA PRO A 129 -12.93 -17.91 9.29
C PRO A 129 -13.54 -18.82 10.35
N LYS A 130 -14.05 -19.99 9.93
CA LYS A 130 -14.72 -20.96 10.80
C LYS A 130 -13.90 -21.14 12.08
N GLY A 131 -14.38 -20.59 13.19
CA GLY A 131 -13.76 -20.72 14.49
C GLY A 131 -13.30 -19.43 15.19
N SER A 132 -13.40 -18.23 14.62
CA SER A 132 -13.12 -16.98 15.36
C SER A 132 -14.15 -16.72 16.47
N LYS A 133 -13.70 -16.48 17.71
CA LYS A 133 -14.54 -15.94 18.79
C LYS A 133 -14.78 -14.45 18.53
N SER A 134 -15.78 -14.15 17.72
CA SER A 134 -16.47 -12.87 17.78
C SER A 134 -17.94 -13.18 18.06
N ALA A 135 -18.32 -13.06 19.32
CA ALA A 135 -19.71 -13.05 19.72
C ALA A 135 -20.40 -11.83 19.10
N GLY A 136 -21.62 -12.03 18.58
CA GLY A 136 -22.70 -11.04 18.62
C GLY A 136 -22.68 -9.86 17.65
N ASP A 137 -21.55 -9.19 17.45
CA ASP A 137 -21.55 -7.89 16.77
C ASP A 137 -20.78 -7.93 15.45
N ALA A 138 -21.48 -7.60 14.36
CA ALA A 138 -20.89 -7.37 13.05
C ALA A 138 -19.83 -6.26 13.18
N ARG A 139 -18.54 -6.63 13.21
CA ARG A 139 -17.44 -5.66 13.25
C ARG A 139 -17.34 -5.00 11.87
N PRO A 140 -17.59 -3.69 11.71
CA PRO A 140 -17.63 -3.05 10.40
C PRO A 140 -16.24 -2.91 9.76
N ASN A 141 -15.16 -2.99 10.53
CA ASN A 141 -13.78 -2.76 10.08
C ASN A 141 -12.91 -4.04 10.19
N PRO A 142 -11.98 -4.27 9.24
CA PRO A 142 -11.06 -5.41 9.30
C PRO A 142 -10.12 -5.31 10.50
N VAL A 143 -9.80 -6.46 11.11
CA VAL A 143 -8.84 -6.55 12.22
C VAL A 143 -7.56 -7.19 11.73
N PHE A 144 -6.42 -6.53 12.00
CA PHE A 144 -5.09 -7.03 11.65
C PHE A 144 -4.40 -7.65 12.86
N ARG A 145 -3.51 -8.61 12.61
CA ARG A 145 -2.81 -9.36 13.66
C ARG A 145 -1.61 -8.56 14.18
N LEU A 146 -1.28 -8.77 15.45
CA LEU A 146 -0.06 -8.25 16.04
C LEU A 146 1.17 -8.93 15.43
N VAL A 147 2.19 -8.13 15.13
CA VAL A 147 3.47 -8.58 14.56
C VAL A 147 4.48 -8.90 15.67
N PRO A 148 5.54 -9.68 15.39
CA PRO A 148 6.61 -9.87 16.36
C PRO A 148 7.23 -8.51 16.75
N ASN A 149 7.41 -8.31 18.05
CA ASN A 149 7.84 -7.03 18.64
C ASN A 149 9.21 -7.09 19.30
N ARG A 150 9.86 -8.26 19.32
CA ARG A 150 11.24 -8.44 19.76
C ARG A 150 12.02 -9.09 18.64
N TRP A 151 13.16 -8.51 18.29
CA TRP A 151 14.07 -9.06 17.29
C TRP A 151 15.48 -9.09 17.83
N LEU A 152 16.09 -10.27 17.86
CA LEU A 152 17.51 -10.46 18.13
C LEU A 152 18.24 -10.43 16.79
N VAL A 153 19.13 -9.45 16.63
CA VAL A 153 20.02 -9.32 15.48
C VAL A 153 21.42 -9.70 15.94
N VAL A 154 22.04 -10.67 15.28
CA VAL A 154 23.41 -11.13 15.56
C VAL A 154 24.27 -10.88 14.33
N ARG A 155 25.42 -10.26 14.52
CA ARG A 155 26.46 -10.09 13.50
C ARG A 155 27.65 -10.99 13.81
N THR A 156 28.14 -11.69 12.79
CA THR A 156 29.43 -12.39 12.84
C THR A 156 30.37 -11.77 11.83
N LEU A 157 31.55 -11.32 12.26
CA LEU A 157 32.58 -10.71 11.42
C LEU A 157 33.63 -11.74 11.01
N ASN A 158 34.05 -11.67 9.75
CA ASN A 158 35.22 -12.40 9.29
C ASN A 158 36.50 -11.65 9.67
N LYS A 159 37.22 -12.18 10.65
CA LYS A 159 38.45 -11.60 11.20
C LYS A 159 39.50 -11.28 10.13
N ASP A 160 39.60 -12.10 9.09
CA ASP A 160 40.65 -11.99 8.07
C ASP A 160 40.42 -10.82 7.10
N THR A 161 39.23 -10.21 7.13
CA THR A 161 38.80 -9.15 6.20
C THR A 161 38.75 -7.78 6.85
N LEU A 162 38.97 -7.69 8.17
CA LEU A 162 38.80 -6.44 8.91
C LEU A 162 39.87 -5.40 8.54
N SER A 163 39.43 -4.19 8.19
CA SER A 163 40.28 -3.02 8.09
C SER A 163 39.77 -1.91 9.00
N PRO A 164 40.61 -1.36 9.91
CA PRO A 164 41.99 -1.75 10.18
C PRO A 164 42.09 -3.09 10.93
N ALA A 165 43.09 -3.93 10.61
CA ALA A 165 43.26 -5.29 11.14
C ALA A 165 43.45 -5.39 12.68
N GLY A 166 43.68 -4.26 13.36
CA GLY A 166 43.79 -4.16 14.82
C GLY A 166 42.58 -3.51 15.50
N ALA A 167 41.44 -3.39 14.83
CA ALA A 167 40.22 -2.83 15.41
C ALA A 167 39.73 -3.68 16.60
N ASP A 168 39.48 -3.03 17.73
CA ASP A 168 38.93 -3.66 18.94
C ASP A 168 37.41 -3.80 18.83
N ILE A 169 36.97 -4.63 17.87
CA ILE A 169 35.56 -4.90 17.60
C ILE A 169 35.25 -6.37 17.91
N PRO A 170 34.14 -6.68 18.62
CA PRO A 170 33.74 -8.05 18.86
C PRO A 170 33.44 -8.77 17.54
N LEU A 171 34.07 -9.93 17.33
CA LEU A 171 33.81 -10.78 16.15
C LEU A 171 32.36 -11.28 16.10
N VAL A 172 31.72 -11.43 17.25
CA VAL A 172 30.29 -11.69 17.34
C VAL A 172 29.69 -10.62 18.23
N ASP A 173 28.72 -9.89 17.70
CA ASP A 173 27.98 -8.85 18.44
C ASP A 173 26.48 -9.02 18.19
N ALA A 174 25.66 -8.51 19.11
CA ALA A 174 24.21 -8.67 19.00
C ALA A 174 23.42 -7.54 19.65
N TRP A 175 22.22 -7.32 19.13
CA TRP A 175 21.29 -6.29 19.57
C TRP A 175 19.88 -6.85 19.66
N VAL A 176 19.12 -6.32 20.61
CA VAL A 176 17.67 -6.53 20.66
C VAL A 176 16.99 -5.27 20.15
N VAL A 177 16.10 -5.45 19.19
CA VAL A 177 15.20 -4.42 18.68
C VAL A 177 13.83 -4.63 19.29
N GLU A 178 13.32 -3.62 20.00
CA GLU A 178 11.94 -3.61 20.51
C GLU A 178 11.07 -2.73 19.60
N SER A 179 10.41 -3.36 18.64
CA SER A 179 9.65 -2.68 17.59
C SER A 179 8.45 -1.89 18.11
N ASP A 180 7.89 -2.28 19.26
CA ASP A 180 6.67 -1.70 19.84
C ASP A 180 6.94 -0.63 20.90
N ARG A 181 8.21 -0.32 21.21
CA ARG A 181 8.56 0.63 22.28
C ARG A 181 8.18 2.05 21.86
N LEU A 182 7.24 2.65 22.58
CA LEU A 182 6.84 4.04 22.36
C LEU A 182 7.78 4.98 23.12
N ARG A 183 8.26 6.02 22.44
CA ARG A 183 9.13 7.06 22.99
C ARG A 183 8.65 8.43 22.53
N LYS A 184 8.79 9.42 23.40
CA LYS A 184 8.55 10.83 23.04
C LYS A 184 9.85 11.52 22.64
N VAL A 185 9.77 12.56 21.81
CA VAL A 185 10.95 13.37 21.41
C VAL A 185 11.76 13.83 22.62
N GLU A 186 11.10 14.26 23.70
CA GLU A 186 11.74 14.75 24.92
C GLU A 186 12.55 13.67 25.68
N GLU A 187 12.26 12.39 25.42
CA GLU A 187 12.92 11.24 26.03
C GLU A 187 14.11 10.74 25.20
N LEU A 188 14.30 11.26 23.99
CA LEU A 188 15.38 10.87 23.10
C LEU A 188 16.68 11.59 23.48
N GLY A 189 17.77 10.84 23.54
CA GLY A 189 19.11 11.41 23.73
C GLY A 189 19.50 12.31 22.56
N GLY A 190 20.36 13.31 22.82
CA GLY A 190 20.84 14.23 21.76
C GLY A 190 21.73 13.56 20.70
N ASP A 191 22.12 12.32 20.92
CA ASP A 191 22.85 11.44 20.01
C ASP A 191 21.94 10.58 19.13
N VAL A 192 20.63 10.56 19.37
CA VAL A 192 19.65 9.80 18.58
C VAL A 192 19.38 10.51 17.26
N ASP A 193 19.61 9.81 16.15
CA ASP A 193 19.25 10.29 14.83
C ASP A 193 17.76 10.05 14.54
N LEU A 194 16.97 11.13 14.47
CA LEU A 194 15.52 11.07 14.23
C LEU A 194 15.14 10.45 12.88
N GLU A 195 16.07 10.39 11.92
CA GLU A 195 15.79 9.86 10.58
C GLU A 195 16.22 8.40 10.41
N THR A 196 17.16 7.91 11.24
CA THR A 196 17.77 6.58 11.04
C THR A 196 17.76 5.67 12.27
N ASP A 197 17.44 6.19 13.46
CA ASP A 197 17.42 5.41 14.70
C ASP A 197 16.02 5.28 15.35
N VAL A 198 15.02 6.02 14.86
CA VAL A 198 13.62 5.98 15.35
C VAL A 198 12.63 6.14 14.23
N SER A 199 11.45 5.53 14.38
CA SER A 199 10.38 5.61 13.39
C SER A 199 9.25 6.53 13.88
N PRO A 200 8.86 7.58 13.14
CA PRO A 200 7.67 8.35 13.49
C PRO A 200 6.42 7.46 13.39
N TYR A 201 5.48 7.61 14.32
CA TYR A 201 4.37 6.65 14.42
C TYR A 201 3.07 7.23 14.96
N VAL A 202 1.97 6.95 14.27
CA VAL A 202 0.61 7.30 14.72
C VAL A 202 0.14 6.36 15.82
N SER A 203 -0.04 6.88 17.05
CA SER A 203 -0.61 6.11 18.17
C SER A 203 -1.76 6.83 18.84
N TYR A 204 -2.90 6.16 18.80
CA TYR A 204 -4.09 6.59 19.51
C TYR A 204 -4.07 6.07 20.94
N ASP A 205 -4.18 6.98 21.91
CA ASP A 205 -4.47 6.66 23.30
C ASP A 205 -5.78 7.36 23.67
N ALA A 206 -6.79 6.56 24.02
CA ALA A 206 -8.10 7.07 24.42
C ALA A 206 -8.01 7.99 25.65
N ALA A 207 -7.01 7.80 26.52
CA ALA A 207 -6.78 8.66 27.68
C ALA A 207 -6.21 10.06 27.30
N ASP A 208 -5.60 10.18 26.12
CA ASP A 208 -5.10 11.46 25.59
C ASP A 208 -6.14 12.18 24.73
N ALA A 209 -7.13 11.47 24.17
CA ALA A 209 -8.23 12.06 23.41
C ALA A 209 -9.05 13.08 24.24
N ASP A 210 -9.23 12.82 25.53
CA ASP A 210 -9.97 13.71 26.43
C ASP A 210 -9.22 15.03 26.73
N LYS A 211 -7.89 15.07 26.52
CA LYS A 211 -7.04 16.21 26.89
C LYS A 211 -6.94 17.30 25.82
N GLY A 212 -7.53 17.11 24.63
CA GLY A 212 -7.57 18.12 23.56
C GLY A 212 -6.21 18.40 22.89
N SER A 213 -5.25 17.49 23.00
CA SER A 213 -3.90 17.62 22.44
C SER A 213 -3.43 16.35 21.70
N LEU A 214 -4.37 15.49 21.29
CA LEU A 214 -4.06 14.21 20.66
C LEU A 214 -3.23 14.45 19.38
N LEU A 215 -3.70 15.32 18.49
CA LEU A 215 -3.00 15.67 17.25
C LEU A 215 -1.67 16.40 17.50
N TYR A 216 -1.59 17.22 18.55
CA TYR A 216 -0.36 17.92 18.92
C TYR A 216 0.73 16.95 19.40
N SER A 217 0.35 16.06 20.31
CA SER A 217 1.24 15.02 20.84
C SER A 217 1.67 14.03 19.78
N GLN A 218 0.87 13.84 18.73
CA GLN A 218 1.10 12.83 17.70
C GLN A 218 2.39 13.06 16.90
N ALA A 219 2.75 14.32 16.65
CA ALA A 219 3.99 14.68 15.97
C ALA A 219 5.25 14.34 16.77
N GLU A 220 5.11 14.04 18.07
CA GLU A 220 6.22 13.82 18.99
C GLU A 220 6.38 12.35 19.40
N LYS A 221 5.61 11.44 18.76
CA LYS A 221 5.61 10.01 19.08
C LYS A 221 6.44 9.22 18.07
N TYR A 222 7.38 8.45 18.61
CA TYR A 222 8.28 7.58 17.86
C TYR A 222 8.23 6.17 18.41
N ILE A 223 8.48 5.18 17.56
CA ILE A 223 8.64 3.79 17.98
C ILE A 223 9.97 3.19 17.52
N GLY A 224 10.28 2.02 18.08
CA GLY A 224 11.49 1.28 17.82
C GLY A 224 12.62 1.71 18.74
N ILE A 225 13.42 0.76 19.20
CA ILE A 225 14.64 0.99 19.98
C ILE A 225 15.60 -0.17 19.71
N LYS A 226 16.88 0.16 19.57
CA LYS A 226 17.99 -0.80 19.42
C LYS A 226 18.85 -0.76 20.68
N THR A 227 19.01 -1.89 21.34
CA THR A 227 19.85 -2.01 22.54
C THR A 227 20.85 -3.13 22.36
N PRO A 228 22.15 -2.90 22.61
CA PRO A 228 23.13 -3.99 22.65
C PRO A 228 22.67 -5.11 23.59
N LEU A 229 22.74 -6.36 23.16
CA LEU A 229 22.23 -7.51 23.93
C LEU A 229 22.86 -7.58 25.32
N LYS A 230 24.14 -7.18 25.45
CA LYS A 230 24.88 -7.13 26.73
C LYS A 230 24.21 -6.20 27.77
N ASP A 231 23.59 -5.11 27.32
CA ASP A 231 22.97 -4.09 28.17
C ASP A 231 21.44 -4.24 28.23
N TRP A 232 20.87 -5.09 27.37
CA TRP A 232 19.43 -5.29 27.28
C TRP A 232 18.85 -6.08 28.45
N SER A 233 17.71 -5.60 28.94
CA SER A 233 16.78 -6.29 29.83
C SER A 233 15.35 -5.87 29.48
N GLU A 234 14.41 -6.81 29.46
CA GLU A 234 13.00 -6.50 29.22
C GLU A 234 12.44 -5.60 30.32
N ASP A 235 11.98 -4.41 29.95
CA ASP A 235 11.25 -3.50 30.83
C ASP A 235 9.74 -3.67 30.60
N PRO A 236 8.99 -4.21 31.58
CA PRO A 236 7.55 -4.43 31.46
C PRO A 236 6.72 -3.15 31.64
N ASN A 237 7.28 -2.08 32.20
CA ASN A 237 6.57 -0.83 32.51
C ASN A 237 6.71 0.23 31.42
N ALA A 238 7.60 -0.03 30.47
CA ALA A 238 7.71 0.59 29.17
C ALA A 238 6.37 0.98 28.53
N PRO A 239 6.21 2.24 28.07
CA PRO A 239 5.16 2.58 27.11
C PRO A 239 5.33 1.78 25.81
N ARG A 240 4.25 1.14 25.34
CA ARG A 240 4.26 0.27 24.14
C ARG A 240 3.00 0.45 23.32
N VAL A 241 3.10 0.23 22.01
CA VAL A 241 1.95 0.25 21.09
C VAL A 241 1.56 -1.16 20.65
N PRO A 242 0.27 -1.47 20.44
CA PRO A 242 -0.16 -2.71 19.81
C PRO A 242 0.22 -2.67 18.32
N LEU A 243 1.44 -3.11 17.98
CA LEU A 243 1.99 -2.97 16.63
C LEU A 243 1.33 -3.98 15.66
N THR A 244 0.70 -3.46 14.61
CA THR A 244 0.25 -4.22 13.44
C THR A 244 0.85 -3.59 12.19
N ILE A 245 0.72 -4.25 11.03
CA ILE A 245 1.23 -3.70 9.77
C ILE A 245 0.51 -2.42 9.30
N PHE A 246 -0.73 -2.17 9.74
CA PHE A 246 -1.54 -1.03 9.30
C PHE A 246 -1.76 0.05 10.36
N ASN A 247 -1.35 -0.18 11.61
CA ASN A 247 -1.65 0.76 12.71
C ASN A 247 -0.90 2.11 12.58
N SER A 248 0.16 2.19 11.76
CA SER A 248 0.86 3.45 11.44
C SER A 248 0.09 4.36 10.49
N SER A 249 -1.04 3.91 9.92
CA SER A 249 -1.76 4.59 8.82
C SER A 249 -0.89 4.84 7.56
N ASN A 250 0.26 4.19 7.47
CA ASN A 250 1.19 4.26 6.35
C ASN A 250 1.33 2.86 5.72
N PRO A 251 0.80 2.62 4.51
CA PRO A 251 0.83 1.29 3.89
C PRO A 251 2.25 0.81 3.54
N LEU A 252 3.22 1.73 3.43
CA LEU A 252 4.62 1.42 3.16
C LEU A 252 5.42 1.14 4.42
N PHE A 253 4.84 1.32 5.61
CA PHE A 253 5.58 1.30 6.87
C PHE A 253 6.39 0.02 7.09
N ALA A 254 5.85 -1.17 6.82
CA ALA A 254 6.60 -2.40 7.08
C ALA A 254 7.67 -2.73 6.03
N ASP A 255 7.57 -2.17 4.83
CA ASP A 255 8.39 -2.58 3.68
C ASP A 255 9.41 -1.53 3.27
N TYR A 256 9.10 -0.25 3.45
CA TYR A 256 10.03 0.82 3.14
C TYR A 256 10.93 1.10 4.34
N THR A 257 12.16 0.60 4.27
CA THR A 257 13.16 0.61 5.36
C THR A 257 13.35 1.98 6.02
N ILE A 258 13.22 3.06 5.23
CA ILE A 258 13.37 4.44 5.70
C ILE A 258 12.26 4.84 6.70
N HIS A 259 11.07 4.25 6.58
CA HIS A 259 9.94 4.54 7.47
C HIS A 259 9.90 3.67 8.73
N ASN A 260 10.77 2.65 8.86
CA ASN A 260 10.75 1.71 9.98
C ASN A 260 12.09 1.42 10.68
N PRO A 261 13.03 2.38 10.79
CA PRO A 261 14.29 2.17 11.50
C PRO A 261 14.06 1.66 12.93
N ASN A 262 14.78 0.60 13.29
CA ASN A 262 14.67 -0.10 14.58
C ASN A 262 13.25 -0.63 14.88
N VAL A 263 12.48 -0.98 13.83
CA VAL A 263 11.19 -1.68 13.94
C VAL A 263 11.24 -2.98 13.13
N PHE A 264 11.42 -2.88 11.81
CA PHE A 264 11.66 -4.01 10.89
C PHE A 264 12.97 -3.87 10.11
N SER A 265 13.82 -2.96 10.58
CA SER A 265 15.12 -2.70 10.02
C SER A 265 16.10 -2.30 11.11
N MET A 266 17.39 -2.41 10.81
CA MET A 266 18.47 -2.01 11.69
C MET A 266 19.65 -1.53 10.87
N LYS A 267 20.26 -0.42 11.30
CA LYS A 267 21.54 0.05 10.79
C LYS A 267 22.69 -0.44 11.68
N ASP A 268 23.73 -0.96 11.04
CA ASP A 268 25.02 -1.28 11.63
C ASP A 268 26.12 -0.44 10.96
N ASN A 269 26.77 0.41 11.76
CA ASN A 269 27.79 1.35 11.31
C ASN A 269 29.22 0.87 11.58
N PHE A 270 29.41 -0.35 12.11
CA PHE A 270 30.72 -0.92 12.45
C PHE A 270 31.57 -0.05 13.38
N GLN A 271 30.92 0.69 14.28
CA GLN A 271 31.61 1.49 15.28
C GLN A 271 32.25 0.61 16.35
N TYR A 272 33.52 0.85 16.66
CA TYR A 272 34.28 0.12 17.70
C TYR A 272 34.92 1.04 18.75
N GLY A 273 34.74 2.35 18.61
CA GLY A 273 35.13 3.34 19.60
C GLY A 273 34.52 4.71 19.31
N PRO A 274 34.74 5.72 20.16
CA PRO A 274 34.34 7.09 19.88
C PRO A 274 34.95 7.55 18.55
N ASP A 275 34.08 7.88 17.59
CA ASP A 275 34.44 8.29 16.22
C ASP A 275 35.36 7.33 15.45
N LYS A 276 35.38 6.04 15.84
CA LYS A 276 36.18 4.99 15.18
C LYS A 276 35.28 3.93 14.55
N TYR A 277 35.47 3.74 13.25
CA TYR A 277 34.66 2.88 12.40
C TYR A 277 35.57 2.01 11.54
N LEU A 278 35.09 0.82 11.17
CA LEU A 278 35.80 0.00 10.18
C LEU A 278 35.75 0.66 8.80
N ASP A 279 36.80 0.46 8.01
CA ASP A 279 36.86 0.85 6.60
C ASP A 279 36.40 -0.29 5.69
N HIS A 280 36.63 -1.54 6.09
CA HIS A 280 36.20 -2.74 5.37
C HIS A 280 35.89 -3.89 6.33
N ALA A 281 34.85 -4.66 6.03
CA ALA A 281 34.50 -5.88 6.75
C ALA A 281 33.58 -6.79 5.92
N ASP A 282 33.85 -8.10 5.95
CA ASP A 282 32.88 -9.11 5.56
C ASP A 282 32.15 -9.64 6.80
N CYS A 283 30.82 -9.76 6.71
CA CYS A 283 29.98 -10.15 7.83
C CYS A 283 28.76 -10.97 7.42
N ASP A 284 28.30 -11.76 8.38
CA ASP A 284 27.04 -12.51 8.33
C ASP A 284 26.06 -11.91 9.34
N TYR A 285 24.80 -11.79 8.96
CA TYR A 285 23.73 -11.32 9.84
C TYR A 285 22.66 -12.40 10.03
N ILE A 286 22.20 -12.55 11.26
CA ILE A 286 21.14 -13.47 11.64
C ILE A 286 20.10 -12.69 12.43
N VAL A 287 18.83 -12.79 12.05
CA VAL A 287 17.70 -12.14 12.70
C VAL A 287 16.73 -13.19 13.21
N VAL A 288 16.35 -13.09 14.48
CA VAL A 288 15.36 -13.97 15.12
C VAL A 288 14.30 -13.13 15.83
N GLY A 289 13.04 -13.27 15.45
CA GLY A 289 11.91 -12.49 15.96
C GLY A 289 10.91 -13.30 16.76
N TRP A 290 10.33 -12.71 17.82
CA TRP A 290 9.27 -13.34 18.61
C TRP A 290 8.29 -12.32 19.18
N HIS A 291 7.15 -12.82 19.66
CA HIS A 291 6.18 -12.04 20.43
C HIS A 291 6.56 -12.08 21.91
N SER A 292 6.63 -10.91 22.56
CA SER A 292 6.92 -10.82 24.00
C SER A 292 5.90 -11.56 24.86
N LYS A 293 4.66 -11.70 24.40
CA LYS A 293 3.59 -12.49 25.02
C LYS A 293 3.10 -13.56 24.04
N VAL A 294 3.05 -14.83 24.46
CA VAL A 294 2.54 -15.92 23.60
C VAL A 294 1.07 -15.72 23.30
N ALA A 295 0.29 -15.17 24.23
CA ALA A 295 -1.13 -14.92 24.01
C ALA A 295 -1.39 -14.09 22.73
N ASP A 296 -0.48 -13.15 22.42
CA ASP A 296 -0.57 -12.23 21.27
C ASP A 296 -0.04 -12.83 19.96
N CYS A 297 0.60 -14.02 20.03
CA CYS A 297 1.05 -14.78 18.87
C CYS A 297 -0.14 -15.32 18.05
N PRO A 298 -0.05 -15.39 16.71
CA PRO A 298 -1.06 -16.03 15.87
C PRO A 298 -1.39 -17.49 16.25
N LEU A 299 -0.46 -18.20 16.88
CA LEU A 299 -0.64 -19.58 17.37
C LEU A 299 -0.85 -19.66 18.90
N GLY A 300 -1.05 -18.51 19.54
CA GLY A 300 -1.32 -18.36 20.97
C GLY A 300 -2.79 -18.38 21.34
N ASP A 301 -3.07 -18.09 22.62
CA ASP A 301 -4.42 -18.17 23.19
C ASP A 301 -5.41 -17.15 22.61
N ASN A 302 -4.94 -15.93 22.26
CA ASN A 302 -5.76 -14.90 21.59
C ASN A 302 -5.61 -14.96 20.05
N GLY A 303 -4.91 -15.97 19.53
CA GLY A 303 -4.59 -16.11 18.12
C GLY A 303 -5.70 -16.78 17.29
N ILE A 304 -5.29 -17.44 16.21
CA ILE A 304 -6.18 -18.19 15.34
C ILE A 304 -6.65 -19.43 16.10
N LEU A 305 -7.94 -19.75 15.98
CA LEU A 305 -8.55 -20.89 16.67
C LEU A 305 -8.62 -22.12 15.75
N GLY A 306 -8.62 -23.32 16.33
CA GLY A 306 -8.73 -24.58 15.60
C GLY A 306 -7.55 -25.51 15.82
N THR A 307 -7.41 -26.51 14.94
CA THR A 307 -6.25 -27.41 14.92
C THR A 307 -5.00 -26.67 14.45
N LEU A 308 -3.81 -27.14 14.82
CA LEU A 308 -2.54 -26.55 14.38
C LEU A 308 -2.48 -26.43 12.85
N GLU A 309 -2.90 -27.48 12.13
CA GLU A 309 -2.98 -27.46 10.67
C GLU A 309 -3.91 -26.34 10.16
N GLY A 310 -5.13 -26.24 10.69
CA GLY A 310 -6.08 -25.20 10.29
C GLY A 310 -5.58 -23.77 10.61
N ARG A 311 -4.92 -23.61 11.76
CA ARG A 311 -4.30 -22.35 12.18
C ARG A 311 -3.17 -21.94 11.23
N LEU A 312 -2.27 -22.86 10.89
CA LEU A 312 -1.17 -22.61 9.95
C LEU A 312 -1.66 -22.34 8.53
N GLN A 313 -2.66 -23.08 8.04
CA GLN A 313 -3.27 -22.82 6.73
C GLN A 313 -3.91 -21.43 6.66
N THR A 314 -4.62 -21.01 7.71
CA THR A 314 -5.18 -19.66 7.84
C THR A 314 -4.07 -18.59 7.90
N PHE A 315 -2.90 -18.95 8.41
CA PHE A 315 -1.72 -18.10 8.47
C PHE A 315 -0.81 -18.21 7.22
N PHE A 316 -1.31 -18.80 6.13
CA PHE A 316 -0.57 -19.00 4.86
C PHE A 316 0.74 -19.77 5.03
N CYS A 317 0.75 -20.75 5.93
CA CYS A 317 1.86 -21.64 6.21
C CYS A 317 1.52 -23.09 5.86
N SER A 318 2.53 -23.93 5.62
CA SER A 318 2.39 -25.36 5.36
C SER A 318 3.18 -26.21 6.35
N LEU A 319 2.62 -27.36 6.67
CA LEU A 319 3.30 -28.44 7.41
C LEU A 319 3.97 -29.38 6.41
N LYS A 320 5.00 -30.11 6.86
CA LYS A 320 5.55 -31.23 6.08
C LYS A 320 4.49 -32.34 5.99
N ASP A 321 4.43 -33.02 4.85
CA ASP A 321 3.47 -34.11 4.65
C ASP A 321 3.64 -35.23 5.69
N THR A 322 4.90 -35.45 6.10
CA THR A 322 5.32 -36.44 7.10
C THR A 322 5.01 -36.08 8.56
N THR A 323 4.41 -34.92 8.83
CA THR A 323 4.06 -34.53 10.21
C THR A 323 2.95 -35.42 10.78
N ASP A 324 3.13 -35.90 12.00
CA ASP A 324 2.20 -36.80 12.70
C ASP A 324 0.80 -36.19 12.86
N GLN A 325 -0.23 -37.05 12.77
CA GLN A 325 -1.63 -36.63 12.88
C GLN A 325 -1.98 -36.06 14.26
N SER A 326 -1.30 -36.53 15.32
CA SER A 326 -1.42 -36.00 16.68
C SER A 326 -0.98 -34.54 16.77
N ILE A 327 0.08 -34.17 16.04
CA ILE A 327 0.60 -32.80 15.94
C ILE A 327 -0.34 -31.94 15.10
N LYS A 328 -0.75 -32.43 13.91
CA LYS A 328 -1.69 -31.74 13.00
C LYS A 328 -3.00 -31.37 13.71
N GLY A 329 -3.55 -32.31 14.48
CA GLY A 329 -4.80 -32.16 15.22
C GLY A 329 -4.69 -31.39 16.55
N SER A 330 -3.47 -31.04 16.99
CA SER A 330 -3.26 -30.37 18.28
C SER A 330 -3.92 -28.99 18.34
N LYS A 331 -4.53 -28.67 19.48
CA LYS A 331 -5.10 -27.36 19.80
C LYS A 331 -4.29 -26.59 20.83
N GLU A 332 -3.14 -27.14 21.25
CA GLU A 332 -2.25 -26.47 22.21
C GLU A 332 -1.70 -25.18 21.62
N SER A 333 -1.63 -24.12 22.42
CA SER A 333 -0.95 -22.88 22.07
C SER A 333 0.56 -23.10 21.97
N THR A 334 1.21 -22.45 21.00
CA THR A 334 2.66 -22.55 20.81
C THR A 334 3.26 -21.22 20.38
N ALA A 335 4.55 -21.03 20.68
CA ALA A 335 5.30 -19.86 20.25
C ALA A 335 5.60 -19.95 18.76
N LEU A 336 5.55 -18.80 18.08
CA LEU A 336 5.96 -18.64 16.69
C LEU A 336 7.22 -17.76 16.66
N ILE A 337 8.30 -18.31 16.14
CA ILE A 337 9.61 -17.67 16.10
C ILE A 337 9.97 -17.42 14.64
N CYS A 338 10.11 -16.16 14.26
CA CYS A 338 10.55 -15.77 12.93
C CYS A 338 12.08 -15.84 12.83
N HIS A 339 12.65 -16.27 11.71
CA HIS A 339 14.10 -16.27 11.53
C HIS A 339 14.55 -16.01 10.10
N GLY A 340 15.68 -15.33 9.93
CA GLY A 340 16.33 -15.10 8.64
C GLY A 340 17.85 -14.94 8.81
N ALA A 341 18.63 -15.37 7.83
CA ALA A 341 20.07 -15.18 7.81
C ALA A 341 20.55 -14.73 6.42
N ILE A 342 21.52 -13.82 6.40
CA ILE A 342 22.21 -13.38 5.19
C ILE A 342 23.73 -13.47 5.38
N TYR A 343 24.40 -14.07 4.41
CA TYR A 343 25.81 -14.45 4.49
C TYR A 343 26.68 -13.67 3.51
N GLY A 344 27.91 -13.36 3.93
CA GLY A 344 28.95 -12.78 3.08
C GLY A 344 28.66 -11.34 2.66
N VAL A 345 28.02 -10.54 3.52
CA VAL A 345 27.82 -9.12 3.29
C VAL A 345 29.16 -8.41 3.36
N SER A 346 29.60 -7.82 2.24
CA SER A 346 30.86 -7.11 2.14
C SER A 346 30.64 -5.60 2.23
N PHE A 347 31.14 -5.00 3.30
CA PHE A 347 31.11 -3.56 3.52
C PHE A 347 32.48 -2.97 3.15
N ASP A 348 32.51 -1.98 2.27
CA ASP A 348 33.66 -1.13 2.00
C ASP A 348 33.18 0.33 2.09
N ARG A 349 33.94 1.17 2.80
CA ARG A 349 33.59 2.56 3.06
C ARG A 349 33.75 3.47 1.84
N ASP A 350 34.70 3.16 0.97
CA ASP A 350 35.11 4.02 -0.13
C ASP A 350 34.76 3.44 -1.51
N LYS A 351 34.26 2.20 -1.56
CA LYS A 351 33.85 1.55 -2.80
C LYS A 351 32.42 1.04 -2.73
N LYS A 352 31.64 1.28 -3.78
CA LYS A 352 30.35 0.63 -3.92
C LYS A 352 30.48 -0.86 -4.20
N PRO A 353 29.44 -1.67 -3.89
CA PRO A 353 29.39 -3.08 -4.26
C PRO A 353 29.48 -3.30 -5.78
N THR A 354 29.95 -4.46 -6.20
CA THR A 354 30.15 -4.80 -7.63
C THR A 354 28.83 -5.03 -8.37
N ASP A 355 27.87 -5.71 -7.74
CA ASP A 355 26.55 -5.93 -8.32
C ASP A 355 25.52 -4.99 -7.66
N ILE A 356 24.88 -4.17 -8.49
CA ILE A 356 23.85 -3.22 -8.10
C ILE A 356 22.74 -3.31 -9.15
N PRO A 357 21.67 -4.08 -8.90
CA PRO A 357 20.57 -4.25 -9.85
C PRO A 357 19.96 -2.92 -10.32
N ALA A 358 19.88 -1.92 -9.43
CA ALA A 358 19.41 -0.57 -9.77
C ALA A 358 20.23 0.10 -10.89
N GLN A 359 21.54 -0.14 -10.95
CA GLN A 359 22.41 0.34 -12.02
C GLN A 359 22.01 -0.29 -13.36
N ARG A 360 21.86 -1.62 -13.39
CA ARG A 360 21.42 -2.36 -14.59
C ARG A 360 20.04 -1.90 -15.08
N TYR A 361 19.11 -1.58 -14.17
CA TYR A 361 17.80 -1.06 -14.55
C TYR A 361 17.90 0.37 -15.08
N ALA A 362 18.69 1.24 -14.45
CA ALA A 362 18.90 2.60 -14.93
C ALA A 362 19.54 2.64 -16.34
N GLU A 363 20.38 1.66 -16.68
CA GLU A 363 20.96 1.53 -18.03
C GLU A 363 19.88 1.34 -19.11
N ASN A 364 18.73 0.75 -18.79
CA ASN A 364 17.63 0.57 -19.73
C ASN A 364 16.95 1.89 -20.13
N PHE A 365 17.13 2.96 -19.35
CA PHE A 365 16.57 4.30 -19.61
C PHE A 365 17.56 5.23 -20.33
N THR A 366 18.66 4.69 -20.86
CA THR A 366 19.67 5.49 -21.58
C THR A 366 19.45 5.44 -23.09
N ASP A 367 19.84 6.49 -23.79
CA ASP A 367 19.72 6.63 -25.26
C ASP A 367 20.39 5.50 -26.06
N HIS A 368 21.26 4.70 -25.43
CA HIS A 368 21.95 3.58 -26.06
C HIS A 368 21.12 2.29 -26.13
N VAL A 369 20.01 2.24 -25.40
CA VAL A 369 19.07 1.12 -25.44
C VAL A 369 17.95 1.46 -26.43
N PRO A 370 17.81 0.73 -27.56
CA PRO A 370 16.84 1.07 -28.61
C PRO A 370 15.37 0.78 -28.24
N MET A 371 15.16 0.20 -27.06
CA MET A 371 13.88 -0.31 -26.58
C MET A 371 13.43 0.51 -25.37
N GLU A 372 12.49 1.43 -25.60
CA GLU A 372 11.89 2.28 -24.56
C GLU A 372 11.27 1.40 -23.47
N PRO A 373 11.77 1.42 -22.22
CA PRO A 373 11.31 0.51 -21.18
C PRO A 373 9.92 0.84 -20.63
N VAL A 374 9.28 1.93 -21.08
CA VAL A 374 7.99 2.40 -20.59
C VAL A 374 6.89 2.22 -21.65
N ALA A 375 5.77 1.66 -21.23
CA ALA A 375 4.55 1.64 -22.04
C ALA A 375 3.33 2.05 -21.21
N VAL A 376 2.38 2.73 -21.84
CA VAL A 376 1.11 3.14 -21.22
C VAL A 376 -0.03 2.47 -21.97
N GLY A 377 -0.98 1.92 -21.22
CA GLY A 377 -2.20 1.29 -21.73
C GLY A 377 -3.38 1.60 -20.81
N THR A 378 -4.55 1.07 -21.11
CA THR A 378 -5.75 1.26 -20.27
C THR A 378 -5.84 0.28 -19.10
N THR A 379 -5.13 -0.84 -19.21
CA THR A 379 -5.01 -1.90 -18.21
C THR A 379 -3.58 -2.44 -18.17
N PRO A 380 -3.15 -3.16 -17.11
CA PRO A 380 -1.83 -3.79 -17.08
C PRO A 380 -1.54 -4.73 -18.25
N LEU A 381 -2.55 -5.49 -18.68
CA LEU A 381 -2.43 -6.39 -19.83
C LEU A 381 -2.27 -5.59 -21.13
N ASP A 382 -3.04 -4.52 -21.30
CA ASP A 382 -2.97 -3.66 -22.48
C ASP A 382 -1.63 -2.93 -22.57
N SER A 383 -1.13 -2.38 -21.47
CA SER A 383 0.19 -1.73 -21.43
C SER A 383 1.32 -2.72 -21.75
N LEU A 384 1.22 -3.98 -21.28
CA LEU A 384 2.18 -5.01 -21.60
C LEU A 384 2.09 -5.44 -23.07
N LEU A 385 0.89 -5.67 -23.61
CA LEU A 385 0.71 -6.00 -25.02
C LEU A 385 1.20 -4.88 -25.93
N THR A 386 0.96 -3.62 -25.54
CA THR A 386 1.47 -2.42 -26.23
C THR A 386 2.99 -2.45 -26.28
N PHE A 387 3.66 -2.72 -25.15
CA PHE A 387 5.10 -2.87 -25.08
C PHE A 387 5.62 -4.00 -25.99
N LEU A 388 5.07 -5.20 -25.87
CA LEU A 388 5.49 -6.36 -26.65
C LEU A 388 5.26 -6.15 -28.16
N GLN A 389 4.17 -5.49 -28.54
CA GLN A 389 3.85 -5.20 -29.93
C GLN A 389 4.79 -4.14 -30.53
N ALA A 390 5.13 -3.10 -29.76
CA ALA A 390 6.07 -2.07 -30.18
C ALA A 390 7.47 -2.64 -30.44
N HIS A 391 7.89 -3.62 -29.61
CA HIS A 391 9.22 -4.21 -29.63
C HIS A 391 9.30 -5.61 -30.25
N LYS A 392 8.28 -6.06 -30.97
CA LYS A 392 8.22 -7.40 -31.59
C LYS A 392 9.38 -7.72 -32.55
N MET A 393 10.04 -6.67 -33.08
CA MET A 393 11.18 -6.80 -34.01
C MET A 393 12.52 -6.81 -33.27
N ASP A 394 12.54 -6.46 -31.98
CA ASP A 394 13.73 -6.22 -31.17
C ASP A 394 14.11 -7.45 -30.32
N LYS A 395 13.93 -8.66 -30.88
CA LYS A 395 14.07 -9.95 -30.16
C LYS A 395 15.39 -10.12 -29.40
N LYS A 396 16.47 -9.47 -29.85
CA LYS A 396 17.79 -9.52 -29.18
C LYS A 396 17.83 -8.69 -27.90
N ASP A 397 17.20 -7.53 -27.90
CA ASP A 397 17.13 -6.64 -26.76
C ASP A 397 16.03 -7.08 -25.77
N GLU A 398 15.00 -7.76 -26.28
CA GLU A 398 13.94 -8.33 -25.49
C GLU A 398 14.44 -9.35 -24.45
N GLU A 399 15.31 -10.29 -24.84
CA GLU A 399 15.91 -11.25 -23.90
C GLU A 399 16.81 -10.56 -22.86
N ARG A 400 17.49 -9.47 -23.26
CA ARG A 400 18.34 -8.68 -22.35
C ARG A 400 17.51 -7.94 -21.30
N ILE A 401 16.38 -7.36 -21.69
CA ILE A 401 15.53 -6.52 -20.82
C ILE A 401 14.59 -7.38 -19.99
N LEU A 402 13.77 -8.22 -20.63
CA LEU A 402 12.72 -8.99 -19.97
C LEU A 402 13.22 -10.28 -19.30
N GLY A 403 14.43 -10.72 -19.63
CA GLY A 403 15.10 -11.88 -19.03
C GLY A 403 15.19 -13.11 -19.96
N PRO A 404 15.91 -14.16 -19.50
CA PRO A 404 16.17 -15.35 -20.32
C PRO A 404 14.88 -16.05 -20.77
N GLY A 405 14.78 -16.34 -22.07
CA GLY A 405 13.60 -16.98 -22.65
C GLY A 405 12.40 -16.06 -22.90
N ALA A 406 12.49 -14.76 -22.56
CA ALA A 406 11.42 -13.80 -22.77
C ALA A 406 10.87 -13.72 -24.21
N PRO A 407 11.69 -13.79 -25.29
CA PRO A 407 11.15 -13.71 -26.65
C PRO A 407 10.13 -14.81 -26.97
N SER A 408 10.32 -16.01 -26.42
CA SER A 408 9.38 -17.12 -26.61
C SER A 408 8.07 -16.93 -25.83
N ILE A 409 8.16 -16.34 -24.64
CA ILE A 409 7.01 -16.00 -23.79
C ILE A 409 6.20 -14.90 -24.46
N ALA A 410 6.87 -13.84 -24.92
CA ALA A 410 6.23 -12.72 -25.61
C ALA A 410 5.55 -13.14 -26.91
N GLU A 411 6.20 -13.97 -27.72
CA GLU A 411 5.60 -14.51 -28.95
C GLU A 411 4.36 -15.36 -28.62
N SER A 412 4.40 -16.13 -27.53
CA SER A 412 3.24 -16.88 -27.03
C SER A 412 2.11 -15.96 -26.56
N VAL A 413 2.42 -14.92 -25.77
CA VAL A 413 1.44 -13.94 -25.28
C VAL A 413 0.80 -13.15 -26.44
N LEU A 414 1.61 -12.69 -27.39
CA LEU A 414 1.13 -12.01 -28.59
C LEU A 414 0.27 -12.92 -29.47
N SER A 415 0.59 -14.23 -29.56
CA SER A 415 -0.23 -15.21 -30.26
C SER A 415 -1.58 -15.46 -29.57
N LEU A 416 -1.61 -15.35 -28.25
CA LEU A 416 -2.83 -15.49 -27.45
C LEU A 416 -3.64 -14.19 -27.37
N ARG A 417 -3.15 -13.04 -27.84
CA ARG A 417 -3.80 -11.73 -27.61
C ARG A 417 -5.29 -11.69 -27.89
N GLU A 418 -5.77 -12.32 -28.97
CA GLU A 418 -7.21 -12.35 -29.31
C GLU A 418 -7.98 -13.26 -28.35
N LEU A 419 -7.39 -14.38 -27.96
CA LEU A 419 -7.97 -15.34 -27.02
C LEU A 419 -7.92 -14.84 -25.57
N LEU A 420 -6.90 -14.04 -25.20
CA LEU A 420 -6.78 -13.43 -23.87
C LEU A 420 -7.99 -12.58 -23.51
N TYR A 421 -8.72 -12.11 -24.51
CA TYR A 421 -9.96 -11.35 -24.35
C TYR A 421 -11.22 -12.09 -24.85
N ALA A 422 -11.09 -13.14 -25.68
CA ALA A 422 -12.21 -13.92 -26.20
C ALA A 422 -12.43 -15.21 -25.40
N THR A 423 -13.59 -15.31 -24.75
CA THR A 423 -13.99 -16.51 -24.01
C THR A 423 -14.42 -17.68 -24.90
N GLU A 424 -14.86 -17.48 -26.15
CA GLU A 424 -15.26 -18.56 -27.07
C GLU A 424 -14.79 -18.27 -28.53
N ASP A 425 -14.76 -19.30 -29.39
CA ASP A 425 -14.16 -19.28 -30.75
C ASP A 425 -15.15 -18.96 -31.89
N ASP A 426 -16.36 -18.48 -31.61
CA ASP A 426 -17.22 -17.95 -32.68
C ASP A 426 -16.84 -16.49 -33.03
N TYR A 427 -17.15 -16.10 -34.27
CA TYR A 427 -16.89 -14.73 -34.77
C TYR A 427 -17.55 -13.67 -33.86
N ASP A 428 -18.74 -13.97 -33.33
CA ASP A 428 -19.45 -13.11 -32.40
C ASP A 428 -18.72 -12.97 -31.07
N SER A 429 -17.99 -13.98 -30.62
CA SER A 429 -17.20 -13.98 -29.39
C SER A 429 -15.91 -13.18 -29.54
N ARG A 430 -15.33 -13.12 -30.75
CA ARG A 430 -14.24 -12.18 -31.04
C ARG A 430 -14.70 -10.73 -31.10
N ILE A 431 -15.93 -10.47 -31.56
CA ILE A 431 -16.54 -9.13 -31.48
C ILE A 431 -16.84 -8.79 -30.01
N LYS A 432 -17.47 -9.71 -29.26
CA LYS A 432 -17.70 -9.55 -27.83
C LYS A 432 -16.39 -9.34 -27.06
N ALA A 433 -15.30 -10.00 -27.45
CA ALA A 433 -13.98 -9.77 -26.87
C ALA A 433 -13.49 -8.34 -27.12
N SER A 434 -13.66 -7.83 -28.34
CA SER A 434 -13.33 -6.44 -28.66
C SER A 434 -14.18 -5.45 -27.85
N ASP A 435 -15.47 -5.75 -27.63
CA ASP A 435 -16.34 -4.94 -26.79
C ASP A 435 -15.98 -5.08 -25.30
N LEU A 436 -15.53 -6.25 -24.86
CA LEU A 436 -15.02 -6.49 -23.52
C LEU A 436 -13.71 -5.72 -23.28
N ILE A 437 -12.78 -5.70 -24.23
CA ILE A 437 -11.57 -4.87 -24.19
C ILE A 437 -11.96 -3.41 -23.94
N PHE A 438 -12.89 -2.89 -24.75
CA PHE A 438 -13.37 -1.52 -24.57
C PHE A 438 -14.07 -1.34 -23.22
N SER A 439 -14.81 -2.34 -22.73
CA SER A 439 -15.46 -2.27 -21.42
C SER A 439 -14.46 -2.19 -20.26
N HIS A 440 -13.27 -2.78 -20.41
CA HIS A 440 -12.20 -2.72 -19.40
C HIS A 440 -11.54 -1.34 -19.30
N ASP A 441 -11.67 -0.50 -20.34
CA ASP A 441 -11.23 0.91 -20.29
C ASP A 441 -12.11 1.75 -19.34
N PHE A 442 -13.22 1.19 -18.87
CA PHE A 442 -14.16 1.86 -18.00
C PHE A 442 -14.34 1.10 -16.69
N LYS A 443 -14.30 1.86 -15.60
CA LYS A 443 -14.73 1.39 -14.29
C LYS A 443 -16.25 1.54 -14.19
N GLY A 444 -16.92 0.46 -13.83
CA GLY A 444 -18.31 0.47 -13.44
C GLY A 444 -18.52 1.07 -12.05
N SER A 445 -19.54 1.91 -11.91
CA SER A 445 -20.12 2.32 -10.64
C SER A 445 -21.56 1.79 -10.55
N PRO A 446 -22.05 1.42 -9.36
CA PRO A 446 -23.36 0.79 -9.23
C PRO A 446 -24.49 1.64 -9.84
N GLY A 447 -25.20 1.06 -10.82
CA GLY A 447 -26.36 1.68 -11.45
C GLY A 447 -27.57 1.80 -10.53
N GLY A 448 -27.58 0.96 -9.49
CA GLY A 448 -28.69 0.79 -8.57
C GLY A 448 -29.38 -0.55 -8.79
N PHE A 449 -30.66 -0.62 -8.49
CA PHE A 449 -31.43 -1.86 -8.56
C PHE A 449 -32.83 -1.63 -9.14
N THR A 450 -33.42 -2.70 -9.65
CA THR A 450 -34.82 -2.75 -10.05
C THR A 450 -35.48 -4.01 -9.50
N TRP A 451 -36.80 -4.01 -9.41
CA TRP A 451 -37.56 -5.12 -8.84
C TRP A 451 -38.26 -5.91 -9.94
N HIS A 452 -38.02 -7.22 -9.97
CA HIS A 452 -38.64 -8.13 -10.92
C HIS A 452 -39.63 -9.05 -10.23
N TYR A 453 -40.71 -9.39 -10.93
CA TYR A 453 -41.69 -10.36 -10.45
C TYR A 453 -41.07 -11.76 -10.28
N ASP A 454 -41.34 -12.43 -9.16
CA ASP A 454 -40.69 -13.70 -8.79
C ASP A 454 -41.68 -14.82 -8.44
N LYS A 455 -42.91 -14.80 -8.98
CA LYS A 455 -43.80 -15.96 -8.85
C LYS A 455 -43.32 -17.12 -9.71
N LYS A 456 -43.16 -18.28 -9.07
CA LYS A 456 -42.76 -19.53 -9.74
C LYS A 456 -43.80 -19.96 -10.77
N LYS A 457 -43.31 -20.53 -11.88
CA LYS A 457 -44.15 -21.17 -12.91
C LYS A 457 -45.02 -22.27 -12.31
N GLU A 458 -46.21 -22.47 -12.87
CA GLU A 458 -46.92 -23.74 -12.71
C GLU A 458 -46.15 -24.87 -13.42
N LYS A 459 -46.38 -26.12 -13.00
CA LYS A 459 -45.48 -27.27 -13.20
C LYS A 459 -45.07 -27.63 -14.66
N ASP A 460 -45.60 -26.95 -15.68
CA ASP A 460 -45.16 -27.01 -17.10
C ASP A 460 -45.62 -25.75 -17.91
N GLY A 461 -45.70 -24.57 -17.28
CA GLY A 461 -46.26 -23.34 -17.88
C GLY A 461 -45.23 -22.25 -18.25
N PRO A 462 -45.61 -21.25 -19.10
CA PRO A 462 -44.82 -20.03 -19.27
C PRO A 462 -44.68 -19.26 -17.95
N PRO A 463 -43.70 -18.35 -17.82
CA PRO A 463 -43.59 -17.46 -16.66
C PRO A 463 -44.92 -16.77 -16.36
N VAL A 464 -45.36 -16.80 -15.10
CA VAL A 464 -46.61 -16.16 -14.69
C VAL A 464 -46.44 -14.64 -14.75
N PRO A 465 -47.23 -13.90 -15.55
CA PRO A 465 -47.17 -12.45 -15.56
C PRO A 465 -47.79 -11.88 -14.27
N PRO A 466 -47.37 -10.68 -13.83
CA PRO A 466 -48.02 -10.00 -12.71
C PRO A 466 -49.51 -9.77 -13.01
N SER A 467 -50.37 -9.98 -12.02
CA SER A 467 -51.81 -9.73 -12.16
C SER A 467 -52.10 -8.25 -12.37
N GLU A 468 -52.92 -7.93 -13.38
CA GLU A 468 -53.49 -6.59 -13.62
C GLU A 468 -54.81 -6.36 -12.86
N VAL A 469 -55.33 -7.39 -12.18
CA VAL A 469 -56.57 -7.28 -11.41
C VAL A 469 -56.33 -6.45 -10.16
N LYS A 470 -57.07 -5.34 -10.03
CA LYS A 470 -56.99 -4.45 -8.88
C LYS A 470 -57.64 -5.08 -7.65
N ASP A 471 -56.92 -5.03 -6.54
CA ASP A 471 -57.45 -5.39 -5.24
C ASP A 471 -58.55 -4.39 -4.79
N LYS A 472 -59.58 -4.89 -4.10
CA LYS A 472 -60.77 -4.10 -3.77
C LYS A 472 -60.51 -3.04 -2.69
N ASP A 473 -59.54 -3.27 -1.82
CA ASP A 473 -59.25 -2.41 -0.66
C ASP A 473 -58.14 -1.40 -0.99
N THR A 474 -57.15 -1.81 -1.79
CA THR A 474 -56.01 -0.95 -2.16
C THR A 474 -56.15 -0.28 -3.52
N HIS A 475 -57.10 -0.73 -4.37
CA HIS A 475 -57.28 -0.29 -5.75
C HIS A 475 -56.02 -0.40 -6.65
N MET A 476 -55.04 -1.19 -6.23
CA MET A 476 -53.79 -1.45 -6.95
C MET A 476 -53.72 -2.91 -7.36
N SER A 477 -53.19 -3.16 -8.56
CA SER A 477 -52.87 -4.50 -9.05
C SER A 477 -51.46 -4.93 -8.61
N GLU A 478 -51.10 -6.20 -8.84
CA GLU A 478 -49.72 -6.65 -8.57
C GLU A 478 -48.71 -5.95 -9.48
N LEU A 479 -49.11 -5.65 -10.72
CA LEU A 479 -48.30 -4.85 -11.66
C LEU A 479 -48.10 -3.41 -11.13
N ASP A 480 -49.16 -2.78 -10.60
CA ASP A 480 -49.06 -1.43 -10.03
C ASP A 480 -48.11 -1.40 -8.82
N TRP A 481 -48.18 -2.42 -7.95
CA TRP A 481 -47.25 -2.55 -6.82
C TRP A 481 -45.80 -2.80 -7.26
N LEU A 482 -45.57 -3.60 -8.30
CA LEU A 482 -44.24 -3.85 -8.84
C LEU A 482 -43.63 -2.58 -9.47
N ASN A 483 -44.42 -1.83 -10.24
CA ASN A 483 -44.00 -0.55 -10.81
C ASN A 483 -43.68 0.45 -9.70
N ARG A 484 -44.54 0.55 -8.69
CA ARG A 484 -44.30 1.39 -7.51
C ARG A 484 -43.03 1.02 -6.78
N LEU A 485 -42.75 -0.28 -6.62
CA LEU A 485 -41.56 -0.78 -5.96
C LEU A 485 -40.29 -0.40 -6.76
N SER A 486 -40.34 -0.47 -8.09
CA SER A 486 -39.24 -0.05 -8.97
C SER A 486 -39.00 1.46 -8.93
N GLU A 487 -40.06 2.28 -8.94
CA GLU A 487 -39.96 3.74 -8.74
C GLU A 487 -39.33 4.10 -7.39
N LEU A 488 -39.79 3.44 -6.31
CA LEU A 488 -39.24 3.64 -4.96
C LEU A 488 -37.75 3.27 -4.91
N GLN A 489 -37.36 2.16 -5.53
CA GLN A 489 -35.95 1.78 -5.60
C GLN A 489 -35.11 2.80 -6.39
N GLN A 490 -35.60 3.31 -7.52
CA GLN A 490 -34.93 4.37 -8.27
C GLN A 490 -34.76 5.63 -7.43
N HIS A 491 -35.79 6.03 -6.67
CA HIS A 491 -35.69 7.15 -5.74
C HIS A 491 -34.65 6.90 -4.65
N LEU A 492 -34.58 5.69 -4.09
CA LEU A 492 -33.58 5.30 -3.11
C LEU A 492 -32.17 5.43 -3.69
N ASP A 493 -31.93 4.84 -4.87
CA ASP A 493 -30.61 4.83 -5.51
C ASP A 493 -30.12 6.25 -5.85
N ILE A 494 -31.01 7.13 -6.35
CA ILE A 494 -30.69 8.55 -6.59
C ILE A 494 -30.37 9.26 -5.28
N THR A 495 -31.19 9.02 -4.25
CA THR A 495 -31.02 9.65 -2.93
C THR A 495 -29.68 9.26 -2.30
N GLU A 496 -29.29 7.98 -2.36
CA GLU A 496 -28.01 7.50 -1.83
C GLU A 496 -26.80 8.11 -2.55
N ARG A 497 -26.84 8.20 -3.89
CA ARG A 497 -25.78 8.86 -4.67
C ARG A 497 -25.67 10.35 -4.34
N MET A 498 -26.79 11.06 -4.26
CA MET A 498 -26.79 12.47 -3.88
C MET A 498 -26.26 12.66 -2.45
N LEU A 499 -26.62 11.78 -1.53
CA LEU A 499 -26.17 11.84 -0.15
C LEU A 499 -24.66 11.60 -0.03
N SER A 500 -24.08 10.68 -0.79
CA SER A 500 -22.61 10.50 -0.87
C SER A 500 -21.90 11.78 -1.32
N VAL A 501 -22.35 12.40 -2.42
CA VAL A 501 -21.77 13.65 -2.94
C VAL A 501 -21.91 14.81 -1.95
N ASN A 502 -23.06 14.95 -1.28
CA ASN A 502 -23.28 16.02 -0.31
C ASN A 502 -22.51 15.79 1.00
N ARG A 503 -22.30 14.54 1.43
CA ARG A 503 -21.42 14.21 2.57
C ARG A 503 -19.96 14.53 2.27
N TRP A 504 -19.49 14.24 1.06
CA TRP A 504 -18.17 14.71 0.61
C TRP A 504 -18.11 16.23 0.57
N SER A 505 -19.16 16.91 0.11
CA SER A 505 -19.22 18.38 0.08
C SER A 505 -19.16 18.98 1.48
N LEU A 506 -19.81 18.35 2.47
CA LEU A 506 -19.71 18.73 3.88
C LEU A 506 -18.29 18.60 4.41
N PHE A 507 -17.60 17.50 4.09
CA PHE A 507 -16.18 17.33 4.38
C PHE A 507 -15.32 18.38 3.67
N ALA A 508 -15.60 18.70 2.40
CA ALA A 508 -14.86 19.69 1.64
C ALA A 508 -14.98 21.09 2.25
N GLU A 509 -16.16 21.48 2.76
CA GLU A 509 -16.33 22.76 3.47
C GLU A 509 -15.56 22.80 4.80
N PHE A 510 -15.57 21.70 5.57
CA PHE A 510 -14.71 21.56 6.74
C PHE A 510 -13.23 21.71 6.37
N PHE A 511 -12.79 21.03 5.30
CA PHE A 511 -11.40 21.04 4.84
C PHE A 511 -10.94 22.42 4.40
N LYS A 512 -11.74 23.10 3.57
CA LYS A 512 -11.45 24.49 3.14
C LYS A 512 -11.39 25.45 4.32
N TYR A 513 -12.27 25.29 5.29
CA TYR A 513 -12.28 26.16 6.46
C TYR A 513 -10.99 26.06 7.27
N PHE A 514 -10.52 24.85 7.59
CA PHE A 514 -9.31 24.71 8.41
C PHE A 514 -8.01 25.02 7.65
N SER A 515 -8.00 24.85 6.33
CA SER A 515 -6.84 25.13 5.47
C SER A 515 -6.74 26.59 5.01
N ASP A 516 -7.77 27.41 5.22
CA ASP A 516 -7.77 28.84 4.89
C ASP A 516 -7.19 29.69 6.03
N ALA A 517 -5.96 30.19 5.93
CA ALA A 517 -5.38 31.05 6.99
C ALA A 517 -5.98 32.45 7.11
N HIS A 518 -6.89 32.83 6.21
CA HIS A 518 -7.61 34.10 6.35
C HIS A 518 -9.01 33.90 6.95
N ASN A 519 -9.31 32.68 7.45
CA ASN A 519 -10.59 32.36 8.09
C ASN A 519 -10.80 33.08 9.42
N ASP A 520 -9.72 33.45 10.13
CA ASP A 520 -9.73 34.17 11.41
C ASP A 520 -9.75 35.70 11.26
N ASN A 521 -9.63 36.22 10.03
CA ASN A 521 -9.72 37.66 9.76
C ASN A 521 -11.18 38.10 9.63
N ASP A 522 -11.71 38.72 10.69
CA ASP A 522 -13.07 39.30 10.77
C ASP A 522 -13.43 40.29 9.65
N ARG A 523 -12.46 40.75 8.86
CA ARG A 523 -12.66 41.73 7.77
C ARG A 523 -13.21 41.17 6.46
N ASN A 524 -13.28 39.84 6.28
CA ASN A 524 -13.41 39.24 4.93
C ASN A 524 -14.72 38.47 4.63
N ASP A 525 -15.73 38.47 5.51
CA ASP A 525 -16.99 37.70 5.33
C ASP A 525 -16.78 36.20 4.97
N ARG A 526 -15.60 35.63 5.23
CA ARG A 526 -15.28 34.23 4.87
C ARG A 526 -15.91 33.23 5.84
N LEU A 527 -15.81 33.51 7.14
CA LEU A 527 -16.43 32.68 8.18
C LEU A 527 -17.95 32.58 8.00
N SER A 528 -18.61 33.69 7.63
CA SER A 528 -20.05 33.72 7.37
C SER A 528 -20.42 32.90 6.12
N LYS A 529 -19.56 32.87 5.09
CA LYS A 529 -19.73 31.99 3.91
C LYS A 529 -19.64 30.51 4.30
N TYR A 530 -18.62 30.09 5.04
CA TYR A 530 -18.51 28.70 5.49
C TYR A 530 -19.71 28.26 6.34
N ARG A 531 -20.14 29.11 7.29
CA ARG A 531 -21.37 28.87 8.08
C ARG A 531 -22.60 28.74 7.20
N SER A 532 -22.75 29.61 6.20
CA SER A 532 -23.89 29.59 5.29
C SER A 532 -23.91 28.32 4.42
N ASN A 533 -22.74 27.86 3.97
CA ASN A 533 -22.60 26.64 3.18
C ASN A 533 -22.91 25.39 4.02
N VAL A 534 -22.36 25.28 5.23
CA VAL A 534 -22.69 24.18 6.16
C VAL A 534 -24.18 24.16 6.48
N LYS A 535 -24.76 25.34 6.73
CA LYS A 535 -26.20 25.50 6.96
C LYS A 535 -27.04 25.02 5.77
N ALA A 536 -26.66 25.39 4.53
CA ALA A 536 -27.35 24.93 3.33
C ALA A 536 -27.26 23.40 3.16
N LEU A 537 -26.16 22.78 3.60
CA LEU A 537 -25.96 21.34 3.51
C LEU A 537 -26.75 20.55 4.57
N TYR A 538 -26.84 21.02 5.83
CA TYR A 538 -27.33 20.17 6.93
C TYR A 538 -28.50 20.72 7.76
N ASP A 539 -28.63 22.03 7.96
CA ASP A 539 -29.54 22.57 9.00
C ASP A 539 -31.01 22.23 8.77
N ASN A 540 -31.69 21.77 9.81
CA ASN A 540 -33.10 21.37 9.73
C ASN A 540 -34.09 22.55 9.56
N ASP A 541 -33.68 23.77 9.93
CA ASP A 541 -34.50 24.99 9.90
C ASP A 541 -33.73 26.18 9.30
N THR A 542 -33.87 26.39 7.99
CA THR A 542 -33.59 27.68 7.37
C THR A 542 -34.91 28.35 6.96
N PRO A 543 -34.98 29.69 6.87
CA PRO A 543 -36.14 30.40 6.31
C PRO A 543 -36.49 29.98 4.87
N THR A 544 -35.58 29.27 4.20
CA THR A 544 -35.65 28.78 2.82
C THR A 544 -35.85 27.26 2.69
N GLY A 545 -35.93 26.50 3.79
CA GLY A 545 -36.12 25.03 3.81
C GLY A 545 -35.13 24.26 4.71
N SER A 546 -35.31 22.94 4.85
CA SER A 546 -34.33 22.05 5.50
C SER A 546 -33.11 21.83 4.60
N GLY A 547 -31.94 21.59 5.19
CA GLY A 547 -30.69 21.31 4.50
C GLY A 547 -30.80 20.09 3.61
N VAL A 548 -29.91 20.03 2.60
CA VAL A 548 -29.98 18.99 1.57
C VAL A 548 -29.76 17.60 2.17
N ILE A 549 -28.79 17.42 3.06
CA ILE A 549 -28.46 16.13 3.67
C ILE A 549 -29.61 15.64 4.54
N SER A 550 -30.12 16.45 5.46
CA SER A 550 -31.23 16.06 6.34
C SER A 550 -32.51 15.74 5.55
N THR A 551 -32.77 16.49 4.47
CA THR A 551 -33.87 16.19 3.55
C THR A 551 -33.69 14.84 2.85
N LEU A 552 -32.50 14.56 2.32
CA LEU A 552 -32.18 13.29 1.66
C LEU A 552 -32.25 12.11 2.64
N GLU A 553 -31.82 12.26 3.88
CA GLU A 553 -31.91 11.21 4.89
C GLU A 553 -33.36 10.87 5.26
N ARG A 554 -34.20 11.89 5.45
CA ARG A 554 -35.64 11.69 5.68
C ARG A 554 -36.31 11.02 4.47
N ILE A 555 -35.94 11.40 3.24
CA ILE A 555 -36.43 10.74 2.02
C ILE A 555 -35.99 9.28 2.00
N LYS A 556 -34.70 9.00 2.27
CA LYS A 556 -34.16 7.65 2.34
C LYS A 556 -34.92 6.79 3.34
N GLU A 557 -35.07 7.23 4.59
CA GLU A 557 -35.79 6.48 5.62
C GLU A 557 -37.26 6.21 5.24
N GLY A 558 -37.93 7.21 4.66
CA GLY A 558 -39.30 7.08 4.19
C GLY A 558 -39.45 6.08 3.05
N VAL A 559 -38.57 6.14 2.06
CA VAL A 559 -38.56 5.24 0.90
C VAL A 559 -38.20 3.82 1.33
N GLU A 560 -37.19 3.63 2.19
CA GLU A 560 -36.84 2.30 2.70
C GLU A 560 -37.98 1.67 3.51
N LYS A 561 -38.67 2.46 4.35
CA LYS A 561 -39.81 1.98 5.11
C LYS A 561 -40.93 1.50 4.19
N GLU A 562 -41.18 2.22 3.11
CA GLU A 562 -42.21 1.85 2.14
C GLU A 562 -41.82 0.62 1.32
N ILE A 563 -40.55 0.50 0.90
CA ILE A 563 -40.02 -0.73 0.28
C ILE A 563 -40.22 -1.91 1.23
N ARG A 564 -39.78 -1.79 2.49
CA ARG A 564 -39.94 -2.84 3.52
C ARG A 564 -41.40 -3.23 3.72
N ARG A 565 -42.34 -2.28 3.66
CA ARG A 565 -43.79 -2.55 3.78
C ARG A 565 -44.31 -3.42 2.62
N ILE A 566 -43.78 -3.24 1.42
CA ILE A 566 -44.20 -3.98 0.22
C ILE A 566 -43.56 -5.36 0.17
N THR A 567 -42.31 -5.48 0.62
CA THR A 567 -41.45 -6.68 0.44
C THR A 567 -41.30 -7.53 1.70
N ASP A 568 -42.08 -7.27 2.76
CA ASP A 568 -42.02 -8.02 4.02
C ASP A 568 -42.16 -9.54 3.78
N GLU A 569 -41.15 -10.33 4.18
CA GLU A 569 -41.10 -11.78 3.94
C GLU A 569 -42.25 -12.55 4.59
N SER A 570 -42.82 -12.03 5.67
CA SER A 570 -43.93 -12.66 6.38
C SER A 570 -45.26 -12.54 5.65
N LYS A 571 -45.43 -11.46 4.87
CA LYS A 571 -46.64 -11.19 4.07
C LYS A 571 -46.35 -10.18 2.94
N PRO A 572 -45.66 -10.59 1.87
CA PRO A 572 -45.30 -9.68 0.79
C PRO A 572 -46.57 -9.25 0.04
N ILE A 573 -46.70 -7.95 -0.24
CA ILE A 573 -47.79 -7.40 -1.05
C ILE A 573 -47.65 -7.86 -2.51
N VAL A 574 -46.41 -7.94 -2.99
CA VAL A 574 -46.04 -8.51 -4.29
C VAL A 574 -44.81 -9.39 -4.12
N GLN A 575 -44.83 -10.58 -4.75
CA GLN A 575 -43.63 -11.44 -4.80
C GLN A 575 -42.66 -10.88 -5.84
N ALA A 576 -41.64 -10.16 -5.36
CA ALA A 576 -40.64 -9.54 -6.19
C ALA A 576 -39.23 -9.84 -5.66
N ARG A 577 -38.28 -9.92 -6.58
CA ARG A 577 -36.85 -10.05 -6.29
C ARG A 577 -36.10 -8.82 -6.77
N LYS A 578 -35.12 -8.38 -5.97
CA LYS A 578 -34.24 -7.25 -6.29
C LYS A 578 -33.14 -7.72 -7.25
N ILE A 579 -32.98 -7.03 -8.37
CA ILE A 579 -31.95 -7.29 -9.38
C ILE A 579 -31.12 -6.00 -9.58
N ALA A 580 -29.81 -6.13 -9.78
CA ALA A 580 -28.96 -4.98 -10.08
C ALA A 580 -29.25 -4.42 -11.48
N ASN A 581 -29.30 -3.09 -11.59
CA ASN A 581 -29.35 -2.40 -12.88
C ASN A 581 -27.96 -2.36 -13.53
N ASP A 582 -27.94 -2.03 -14.82
CA ASP A 582 -26.71 -1.77 -15.56
C ASP A 582 -25.88 -0.67 -14.87
N PRO A 583 -24.56 -0.88 -14.66
CA PRO A 583 -23.71 0.09 -14.00
C PRO A 583 -23.49 1.34 -14.86
N PHE A 584 -23.14 2.47 -14.22
CA PHE A 584 -22.61 3.62 -14.94
C PHE A 584 -21.12 3.42 -15.17
N PHE A 585 -20.62 3.91 -16.30
CA PHE A 585 -19.22 3.73 -16.70
C PHE A 585 -18.46 5.06 -16.68
N THR A 586 -17.27 5.04 -16.11
CA THR A 586 -16.31 6.15 -16.13
C THR A 586 -14.96 5.62 -16.55
N ARG A 587 -14.18 6.38 -17.33
CA ARG A 587 -12.87 5.93 -17.80
C ARG A 587 -11.92 5.65 -16.62
N THR A 588 -11.15 4.57 -16.69
CA THR A 588 -10.10 4.28 -15.70
C THR A 588 -8.91 5.21 -15.87
N ASP A 589 -8.16 5.41 -14.78
CA ASP A 589 -6.80 5.97 -14.90
C ASP A 589 -5.96 5.00 -15.77
N PRO A 590 -5.14 5.51 -16.70
CA PRO A 590 -4.28 4.67 -17.53
C PRO A 590 -3.24 3.93 -16.70
N THR A 591 -2.82 2.75 -17.15
CA THR A 591 -1.79 1.93 -16.52
C THR A 591 -0.44 2.14 -17.19
N ILE A 592 0.60 2.36 -16.38
CA ILE A 592 1.99 2.35 -16.82
C ILE A 592 2.59 0.96 -16.59
N THR A 593 3.38 0.47 -17.54
CA THR A 593 4.27 -0.69 -17.39
C THR A 593 5.71 -0.24 -17.59
N ILE A 594 6.57 -0.67 -16.68
CA ILE A 594 8.02 -0.50 -16.73
C ILE A 594 8.65 -1.87 -16.90
N ALA A 595 9.25 -2.10 -18.06
CA ALA A 595 9.87 -3.36 -18.42
C ALA A 595 11.31 -3.46 -17.91
N GLY A 596 11.74 -4.70 -17.68
CA GLY A 596 13.09 -5.05 -17.28
C GLY A 596 13.42 -4.81 -15.82
N ILE A 597 12.41 -4.62 -14.97
CA ILE A 597 12.55 -4.52 -13.52
C ILE A 597 12.01 -5.80 -12.87
N ASP A 598 12.79 -6.37 -11.95
CA ASP A 598 12.35 -7.52 -11.15
C ASP A 598 11.21 -7.14 -10.19
N SER A 599 10.32 -8.09 -9.91
CA SER A 599 9.30 -7.92 -8.86
C SER A 599 9.99 -7.57 -7.53
N GLY A 600 9.49 -6.53 -6.86
CA GLY A 600 9.95 -6.18 -5.51
C GLY A 600 9.55 -7.18 -4.42
N TRP A 601 8.79 -8.21 -4.79
CA TRP A 601 8.34 -9.28 -3.92
C TRP A 601 9.01 -10.61 -4.30
N PRO A 602 9.40 -11.45 -3.32
CA PRO A 602 9.90 -12.80 -3.58
C PRO A 602 8.91 -13.62 -4.43
N ALA A 603 9.42 -14.48 -5.32
CA ALA A 603 8.59 -15.31 -6.18
C ALA A 603 7.61 -16.20 -5.37
N GLU A 604 8.04 -16.66 -4.20
CA GLU A 604 7.26 -17.51 -3.30
C GLU A 604 6.34 -16.71 -2.35
N TYR A 605 6.24 -15.39 -2.49
CA TYR A 605 5.50 -14.55 -1.54
C TYR A 605 4.02 -14.94 -1.39
N LEU A 606 3.38 -15.38 -2.48
CA LEU A 606 2.00 -15.87 -2.45
C LEU A 606 1.87 -17.35 -2.06
N SER A 607 2.97 -18.10 -2.10
CA SER A 607 3.03 -19.51 -1.72
C SER A 607 2.86 -19.69 -0.21
N ARG A 608 2.43 -20.89 0.20
CA ARG A 608 2.39 -21.24 1.62
C ARG A 608 3.80 -21.50 2.12
N ILE A 609 4.23 -20.75 3.13
CA ILE A 609 5.60 -20.85 3.66
C ILE A 609 5.73 -22.14 4.49
N PRO A 610 6.71 -23.01 4.20
CA PRO A 610 6.94 -24.21 4.99
C PRO A 610 7.50 -23.84 6.36
N ILE A 611 6.86 -24.33 7.43
CA ILE A 611 7.33 -24.13 8.81
C ILE A 611 8.31 -25.22 9.22
N ARG A 612 9.09 -24.94 10.28
CA ARG A 612 10.00 -25.89 10.91
C ARG A 612 9.67 -26.03 12.39
N PHE A 613 9.71 -27.23 12.94
CA PHE A 613 9.63 -27.42 14.39
C PHE A 613 11.02 -27.32 15.03
N ASP A 614 11.06 -27.08 16.34
CA ASP A 614 12.30 -27.08 17.13
C ASP A 614 13.11 -28.39 16.99
N SER A 615 12.41 -29.51 16.75
CA SER A 615 12.98 -30.82 16.48
C SER A 615 13.52 -31.00 15.05
N ASP A 616 13.08 -30.17 14.10
CA ASP A 616 13.57 -30.19 12.71
C ASP A 616 14.88 -29.41 12.51
N ILE A 617 15.25 -28.56 13.46
CA ILE A 617 16.46 -27.74 13.37
C ILE A 617 17.66 -28.64 13.59
N ALA A 618 18.62 -28.61 12.66
CA ALA A 618 19.78 -29.48 12.74
C ALA A 618 20.55 -29.23 14.05
N ALA A 619 20.99 -30.31 14.71
CA ALA A 619 21.91 -30.22 15.84
C ALA A 619 23.29 -29.77 15.34
N ALA A 620 23.45 -28.47 15.11
CA ALA A 620 24.75 -27.88 14.83
C ALA A 620 25.61 -27.90 16.11
N PRO A 621 26.93 -28.14 16.01
CA PRO A 621 27.82 -28.01 17.16
C PRO A 621 27.68 -26.61 17.75
N ALA A 622 27.60 -26.51 19.07
CA ALA A 622 27.44 -25.24 19.76
C ALA A 622 28.62 -24.31 19.42
N ASN A 623 28.32 -23.16 18.81
CA ASN A 623 29.31 -22.13 18.58
C ASN A 623 29.64 -21.48 19.93
N GLY A 624 30.89 -21.60 20.37
CA GLY A 624 31.32 -21.12 21.69
C GLY A 624 31.12 -19.62 21.89
N SER A 625 31.16 -18.82 20.83
CA SER A 625 30.90 -17.37 20.89
C SER A 625 29.42 -17.07 21.06
N ILE A 626 28.54 -17.79 20.35
CA ILE A 626 27.07 -17.65 20.48
C ILE A 626 26.60 -18.17 21.83
N THR A 627 27.18 -19.26 22.31
CA THR A 627 26.85 -19.83 23.63
C THR A 627 27.20 -18.81 24.72
N LYS A 628 28.41 -18.23 24.69
CA LYS A 628 28.83 -17.16 25.61
C LYS A 628 27.94 -15.91 25.53
N LEU A 629 27.51 -15.55 24.33
CA LEU A 629 26.62 -14.41 24.10
C LEU A 629 25.28 -14.58 24.83
N LEU A 630 24.77 -15.81 24.89
CA LEU A 630 23.49 -16.16 25.53
C LEU A 630 23.63 -16.57 27.02
N GLU A 631 24.82 -16.97 27.47
CA GLU A 631 25.11 -17.65 28.75
C GLU A 631 24.72 -16.92 30.05
N LYS A 632 24.20 -15.69 29.99
CA LYS A 632 23.74 -14.92 31.16
C LYS A 632 22.44 -14.16 30.93
N LYS A 633 21.71 -14.48 29.87
CA LYS A 633 20.53 -13.71 29.45
C LYS A 633 19.25 -14.48 29.77
N GLN A 634 18.40 -13.88 30.59
CA GLN A 634 17.01 -14.29 30.72
C GLN A 634 16.25 -13.55 29.61
N LEU A 635 16.20 -14.15 28.41
CA LEU A 635 15.14 -13.76 27.48
C LEU A 635 13.81 -14.11 28.17
N PRO A 636 12.82 -13.19 28.21
CA PRO A 636 11.58 -13.45 28.93
C PRO A 636 10.95 -14.74 28.41
N ASP A 637 10.55 -15.62 29.33
CA ASP A 637 9.72 -16.77 28.99
C ASP A 637 8.48 -16.22 28.30
N ALA A 638 8.29 -16.60 27.04
CA ALA A 638 7.06 -16.30 26.34
C ALA A 638 5.98 -17.13 27.05
N SER A 639 5.31 -16.52 28.03
CA SER A 639 4.15 -17.05 28.77
C SER A 639 4.28 -18.52 29.22
N GLY A 640 5.40 -18.89 29.83
CA GLY A 640 5.62 -20.23 30.40
C GLY A 640 6.26 -21.26 29.46
N ARG A 641 6.75 -20.85 28.28
CA ARG A 641 7.60 -21.68 27.41
C ARG A 641 8.96 -21.02 27.19
N ASN A 642 10.01 -21.79 27.48
CA ASN A 642 11.38 -21.35 27.25
C ASN A 642 11.72 -21.40 25.76
N ILE A 643 11.79 -20.24 25.11
CA ILE A 643 12.14 -20.09 23.69
C ILE A 643 13.66 -20.02 23.45
N LEU A 644 14.46 -19.79 24.50
CA LEU A 644 15.91 -19.61 24.39
C LEU A 644 16.62 -20.82 23.77
N PRO A 645 16.29 -22.09 24.08
CA PRO A 645 16.88 -23.25 23.40
C PRO A 645 16.63 -23.26 21.89
N THR A 646 15.43 -22.87 21.46
CA THR A 646 15.09 -22.80 20.03
C THR A 646 15.87 -21.68 19.34
N ILE A 647 15.97 -20.50 19.97
CA ILE A 647 16.80 -19.39 19.47
C ILE A 647 18.26 -19.83 19.34
N ALA A 648 18.82 -20.48 20.37
CA ALA A 648 20.20 -20.97 20.35
C ALA A 648 20.43 -21.98 19.21
N LYS A 649 19.48 -22.91 18.97
CA LYS A 649 19.55 -23.84 17.84
C LYS A 649 19.54 -23.12 16.49
N LEU A 650 18.64 -22.13 16.31
CA LEU A 650 18.57 -21.33 15.07
C LEU A 650 19.88 -20.58 14.81
N LEU A 651 20.44 -19.94 15.85
CA LEU A 651 21.70 -19.21 15.74
C LEU A 651 22.88 -20.13 15.43
N ASN A 652 22.98 -21.29 16.09
CA ASN A 652 24.05 -22.26 15.83
C ASN A 652 23.94 -22.90 14.45
N GLU A 653 22.73 -23.19 13.98
CA GLU A 653 22.49 -23.68 12.62
C GLU A 653 22.91 -22.63 11.58
N ALA A 654 22.50 -21.39 11.78
CA ALA A 654 22.82 -20.29 10.88
C ALA A 654 24.32 -19.96 10.86
N ALA A 655 25.02 -20.06 11.99
CA ALA A 655 26.45 -19.80 12.11
C ALA A 655 27.35 -21.02 11.86
N SER A 656 26.80 -22.13 11.35
CA SER A 656 27.58 -23.33 11.04
C SER A 656 28.38 -23.17 9.74
N ASP A 657 29.54 -23.84 9.66
CA ASP A 657 30.48 -23.74 8.52
C ASP A 657 29.87 -24.13 7.15
N GLY A 658 28.73 -24.83 7.15
CA GLY A 658 28.05 -25.31 5.95
C GLY A 658 26.98 -24.37 5.39
N GLN A 659 27.05 -23.05 5.67
CA GLN A 659 26.11 -21.97 5.27
C GLN A 659 24.94 -22.44 4.39
N ARG A 660 23.74 -22.48 4.97
CA ARG A 660 22.54 -22.93 4.25
C ARG A 660 22.11 -21.93 3.19
N THR A 661 21.48 -22.42 2.14
CA THR A 661 20.81 -21.60 1.12
C THR A 661 19.37 -22.07 0.97
N GLY A 662 18.42 -21.14 0.88
CA GLY A 662 17.00 -21.43 0.68
C GLY A 662 16.10 -20.47 1.43
N ILE A 663 14.84 -20.83 1.64
CA ILE A 663 13.87 -19.97 2.35
C ILE A 663 14.38 -19.68 3.77
N GLY A 664 14.59 -18.40 4.09
CA GLY A 664 15.14 -17.94 5.36
C GLY A 664 16.67 -17.93 5.45
N PHE A 665 17.40 -18.32 4.40
CA PHE A 665 18.87 -18.33 4.36
C PHE A 665 19.37 -17.84 2.99
N ARG A 666 19.98 -16.66 2.95
CA ARG A 666 20.41 -16.01 1.71
C ARG A 666 21.92 -15.78 1.70
N LYS A 667 22.55 -15.93 0.53
CA LYS A 667 23.89 -15.39 0.29
C LYS A 667 23.76 -13.99 -0.28
N TRP A 668 24.51 -13.03 0.25
CA TRP A 668 24.55 -11.68 -0.28
C TRP A 668 25.21 -11.70 -1.66
N ASP A 669 24.46 -11.29 -2.67
CA ASP A 669 24.84 -11.30 -4.08
C ASP A 669 25.05 -9.88 -4.64
N GLY A 670 24.87 -8.84 -3.82
CA GLY A 670 24.99 -7.44 -4.22
C GLY A 670 23.96 -6.57 -3.49
N GLN A 671 23.80 -5.33 -3.93
CA GLN A 671 22.77 -4.45 -3.36
C GLN A 671 21.37 -5.01 -3.63
N PRO A 672 20.46 -5.07 -2.64
CA PRO A 672 19.07 -5.43 -2.90
C PRO A 672 18.37 -4.31 -3.67
N PHE A 673 17.44 -4.68 -4.55
CA PHE A 673 16.52 -3.75 -5.21
C PHE A 673 15.11 -4.35 -5.21
N CYS A 674 14.26 -3.82 -4.32
CA CYS A 674 12.89 -4.30 -4.12
C CYS A 674 11.92 -3.13 -4.32
N PRO A 675 11.40 -2.88 -5.53
CA PRO A 675 10.47 -1.78 -5.77
C PRO A 675 9.17 -1.96 -4.98
N VAL A 676 8.87 -1.01 -4.10
CA VAL A 676 7.66 -0.99 -3.25
C VAL A 676 6.62 0.03 -3.71
N PHE A 677 7.04 1.06 -4.44
CA PHE A 677 6.17 2.04 -5.08
C PHE A 677 6.85 2.66 -6.30
N ILE A 678 6.06 3.30 -7.17
CA ILE A 678 6.50 4.16 -8.27
C ILE A 678 5.88 5.53 -8.04
N GLU A 679 6.68 6.58 -8.11
CA GLU A 679 6.16 7.94 -8.22
C GLU A 679 6.28 8.40 -9.66
N TRP A 680 5.26 9.11 -10.13
CA TRP A 680 5.22 9.62 -11.48
C TRP A 680 4.80 11.09 -11.47
N GLU A 681 5.33 11.83 -12.44
CA GLU A 681 5.01 13.20 -12.73
C GLU A 681 4.88 13.31 -14.25
N ALA A 682 3.83 13.95 -14.74
CA ALA A 682 3.56 14.12 -16.16
C ALA A 682 3.00 15.51 -16.44
N ILE A 683 3.12 15.94 -17.70
CA ILE A 683 2.68 17.25 -18.15
C ILE A 683 1.39 17.06 -18.95
N TYR A 684 0.26 17.38 -18.33
CA TYR A 684 -1.03 17.38 -19.01
C TYR A 684 -1.21 18.64 -19.85
N TYR A 685 -1.67 18.48 -21.09
CA TYR A 685 -2.20 19.58 -21.90
C TYR A 685 -3.54 19.21 -22.52
N ASN A 686 -4.41 20.21 -22.63
CA ASN A 686 -5.76 20.03 -23.14
C ASN A 686 -5.75 20.14 -24.67
N VAL A 687 -6.39 19.19 -25.33
CA VAL A 687 -6.65 19.22 -26.76
C VAL A 687 -8.06 19.76 -26.95
N ASP A 688 -8.21 20.83 -27.74
CA ASP A 688 -9.52 21.43 -27.97
C ASP A 688 -10.47 20.42 -28.63
N PHE A 689 -11.73 20.36 -28.18
CA PHE A 689 -12.72 19.42 -28.72
C PHE A 689 -12.96 19.62 -30.23
N SER A 690 -12.75 20.84 -30.76
CA SER A 690 -12.83 21.12 -32.20
C SER A 690 -11.81 20.36 -33.05
N GLN A 691 -10.75 19.82 -32.43
CA GLN A 691 -9.76 18.97 -33.10
C GLN A 691 -10.19 17.49 -33.16
N TRP A 692 -11.28 17.13 -32.48
CA TRP A 692 -11.81 15.78 -32.47
C TRP A 692 -13.00 15.66 -33.43
N GLU A 693 -13.01 14.59 -34.19
CA GLU A 693 -14.13 14.22 -35.06
C GLU A 693 -14.64 12.83 -34.70
N VAL A 694 -15.95 12.63 -34.80
CA VAL A 694 -16.53 11.29 -34.71
C VAL A 694 -16.35 10.62 -36.06
N ASN A 695 -15.52 9.59 -36.12
CA ASN A 695 -15.27 8.84 -37.35
C ASN A 695 -15.23 7.33 -37.08
N LEU A 696 -15.28 6.56 -38.16
CA LEU A 696 -15.09 5.13 -38.16
C LEU A 696 -13.59 4.82 -38.17
N ALA A 697 -13.08 4.30 -37.05
CA ALA A 697 -11.67 3.94 -36.92
C ALA A 697 -11.51 2.57 -36.27
N SER A 698 -10.54 1.81 -36.76
CA SER A 698 -10.18 0.50 -36.20
C SER A 698 -9.21 0.70 -35.03
N SER A 699 -9.31 -0.13 -33.99
CA SER A 699 -8.34 -0.10 -32.89
C SER A 699 -6.97 -0.53 -33.40
N PRO A 700 -5.87 0.18 -33.10
CA PRO A 700 -4.52 -0.28 -33.46
C PRO A 700 -4.15 -1.61 -32.76
N LEU A 701 -4.87 -1.95 -31.70
CA LEU A 701 -4.67 -3.17 -30.89
C LEU A 701 -5.44 -4.39 -31.43
N THR A 702 -6.42 -4.21 -32.33
CA THR A 702 -7.24 -5.33 -32.84
C THR A 702 -6.88 -5.68 -34.29
N SER A 703 -6.52 -6.95 -34.53
CA SER A 703 -6.30 -7.50 -35.87
C SER A 703 -7.57 -7.57 -36.72
N ASN A 704 -8.74 -7.51 -36.08
CA ASN A 704 -10.03 -7.63 -36.76
C ASN A 704 -10.33 -6.43 -37.67
N ASN A 705 -9.53 -5.36 -37.63
CA ASN A 705 -9.61 -4.20 -38.53
C ASN A 705 -11.01 -3.58 -38.66
N GLN A 706 -11.95 -3.92 -37.76
CA GLN A 706 -13.32 -3.45 -37.83
C GLN A 706 -13.38 -1.99 -37.39
N PRO A 707 -13.86 -1.08 -38.27
CA PRO A 707 -14.03 0.29 -37.89
C PRO A 707 -15.18 0.41 -36.88
N GLN A 708 -14.89 0.99 -35.72
CA GLN A 708 -15.89 1.36 -34.72
C GLN A 708 -16.06 2.88 -34.72
N VAL A 709 -17.24 3.36 -34.29
CA VAL A 709 -17.48 4.79 -34.11
C VAL A 709 -16.63 5.28 -32.94
N ARG A 710 -15.70 6.19 -33.21
CA ARG A 710 -14.72 6.69 -32.24
C ARG A 710 -14.54 8.19 -32.41
N TYR A 711 -14.17 8.86 -31.31
CA TYR A 711 -13.54 10.16 -31.40
C TYR A 711 -12.12 9.97 -31.89
N VAL A 712 -11.78 10.58 -33.01
CA VAL A 712 -10.46 10.53 -33.62
C VAL A 712 -9.96 11.95 -33.90
N ASN A 713 -8.65 12.11 -33.90
CA ASN A 713 -8.04 13.31 -34.43
C ASN A 713 -7.75 13.06 -35.91
N PRO A 714 -8.38 13.83 -36.83
CA PRO A 714 -8.18 13.65 -38.27
C PRO A 714 -6.74 14.00 -38.68
N GLU A 715 -6.06 14.85 -37.91
CA GLU A 715 -4.65 15.18 -38.08
C GLU A 715 -3.82 14.60 -36.92
N PRO A 716 -2.60 14.06 -37.20
CA PRO A 716 -1.69 13.65 -36.15
C PRO A 716 -1.39 14.82 -35.20
N LEU A 717 -1.51 14.58 -33.88
CA LEU A 717 -1.15 15.59 -32.88
C LEU A 717 0.36 15.89 -32.86
N THR A 718 1.17 15.07 -33.53
CA THR A 718 2.60 15.28 -33.74
C THR A 718 2.82 16.49 -34.67
N GLY A 719 3.26 17.62 -34.12
CA GLY A 719 3.54 18.85 -34.87
C GLY A 719 2.62 20.03 -34.57
N LEU A 720 1.73 19.91 -33.58
CA LEU A 720 1.01 21.07 -33.03
C LEU A 720 2.01 22.14 -32.53
N PRO A 721 1.75 23.44 -32.75
CA PRO A 721 2.60 24.51 -32.23
C PRO A 721 2.74 24.35 -30.72
N ASP A 722 3.99 24.42 -30.26
CA ASP A 722 4.47 24.04 -28.93
C ASP A 722 3.38 24.02 -27.83
N PRO A 723 2.89 22.85 -27.39
CA PRO A 723 1.84 22.73 -26.37
C PRO A 723 2.31 23.21 -24.97
N THR A 724 3.53 23.74 -24.86
CA THR A 724 4.22 24.11 -23.60
C THR A 724 3.64 25.31 -22.86
N ALA A 725 2.79 26.12 -23.49
CA ALA A 725 2.35 27.36 -22.86
C ALA A 725 1.26 27.11 -21.80
N ASP A 726 0.22 26.36 -22.16
CA ASP A 726 -0.94 26.10 -21.29
C ASP A 726 -0.94 24.62 -20.86
N THR A 727 0.01 24.28 -19.99
CA THR A 727 0.17 22.94 -19.43
C THR A 727 -0.19 22.90 -17.95
N ARG A 728 -0.36 21.68 -17.45
CA ARG A 728 -0.56 21.41 -16.05
C ARG A 728 0.26 20.19 -15.64
N THR A 729 1.10 20.36 -14.64
CA THR A 729 1.77 19.23 -14.00
C THR A 729 0.75 18.43 -13.19
N VAL A 730 0.77 17.11 -13.39
CA VAL A 730 0.01 16.13 -12.63
C VAL A 730 0.97 15.07 -12.09
N SER A 731 0.71 14.55 -10.91
CA SER A 731 1.58 13.57 -10.27
C SER A 731 0.78 12.58 -9.45
N GLY A 732 1.42 11.47 -9.09
CA GLY A 732 0.83 10.47 -8.23
C GLY A 732 1.83 9.42 -7.75
N ARG A 733 1.34 8.52 -6.90
CA ARG A 733 2.11 7.40 -6.37
C ARG A 733 1.35 6.10 -6.58
N ILE A 734 2.05 5.11 -7.12
CA ILE A 734 1.57 3.76 -7.39
C ILE A 734 2.22 2.82 -6.39
N LEU A 735 1.43 2.08 -5.62
CA LEU A 735 1.97 1.03 -4.76
C LEU A 735 2.25 -0.22 -5.60
N VAL A 736 3.48 -0.72 -5.57
CA VAL A 736 3.88 -1.91 -6.35
C VAL A 736 3.41 -3.15 -5.60
N LEU A 737 2.31 -3.71 -6.09
CA LEU A 737 1.75 -4.96 -5.58
C LEU A 737 2.34 -6.15 -6.35
N PRO A 738 2.45 -7.34 -5.75
CA PRO A 738 2.92 -8.54 -6.45
C PRO A 738 1.95 -9.00 -7.57
N GLN A 739 0.76 -8.42 -7.64
CA GLN A 739 -0.39 -8.92 -8.38
C GLN A 739 -0.27 -8.93 -9.92
N PRO A 740 0.44 -8.02 -10.62
CA PRO A 740 0.35 -7.93 -12.08
C PRO A 740 0.75 -9.21 -12.84
N SER A 741 1.90 -9.81 -12.53
CA SER A 741 2.36 -11.05 -13.19
C SER A 741 1.45 -12.23 -12.89
N PHE A 742 0.90 -12.31 -11.68
CA PHE A 742 -0.07 -13.35 -11.32
C PHE A 742 -1.44 -13.12 -11.94
N ALA A 743 -1.89 -11.86 -12.06
CA ALA A 743 -3.13 -11.52 -12.74
C ALA A 743 -3.05 -11.91 -14.22
N LEU A 744 -1.92 -11.63 -14.87
CA LEU A 744 -1.64 -12.07 -16.23
C LEU A 744 -1.69 -13.61 -16.36
N ALA A 745 -0.99 -14.33 -15.48
CA ALA A 745 -1.03 -15.79 -15.47
C ALA A 745 -2.45 -16.33 -15.22
N ALA A 746 -3.23 -15.69 -14.34
CA ALA A 746 -4.61 -16.07 -14.08
C ALA A 746 -5.52 -15.86 -15.31
N VAL A 747 -5.36 -14.74 -16.02
CA VAL A 747 -6.10 -14.47 -17.27
C VAL A 747 -5.73 -15.52 -18.33
N VAL A 748 -4.44 -15.81 -18.52
CA VAL A 748 -3.97 -16.85 -19.46
C VAL A 748 -4.52 -18.22 -19.08
N LYS A 749 -4.56 -18.55 -17.78
CA LYS A 749 -5.12 -19.81 -17.29
C LYS A 749 -6.62 -19.92 -17.56
N GLN A 750 -7.37 -18.83 -17.38
CA GLN A 750 -8.80 -18.80 -17.72
C GLN A 750 -9.00 -19.05 -19.22
N VAL A 751 -8.14 -18.49 -20.05
CA VAL A 751 -8.20 -18.66 -21.51
C VAL A 751 -7.92 -20.11 -21.89
N PHE A 752 -6.93 -20.76 -21.28
CA PHE A 752 -6.70 -22.20 -21.46
C PHE A 752 -7.90 -23.05 -21.06
N SER A 753 -8.64 -22.67 -20.01
CA SER A 753 -9.85 -23.40 -19.60
C SER A 753 -11.05 -23.22 -20.55
N THR A 754 -11.06 -22.17 -21.38
CA THR A 754 -12.23 -21.83 -22.21
C THR A 754 -11.99 -22.05 -23.71
N ALA A 755 -10.76 -21.85 -24.20
CA ALA A 755 -10.44 -21.83 -25.64
C ALA A 755 -10.39 -23.22 -26.33
N GLY A 756 -10.26 -24.32 -25.59
CA GLY A 756 -10.32 -25.68 -26.15
C GLY A 756 -9.37 -25.92 -27.35
N ALA A 757 -9.93 -26.25 -28.52
CA ALA A 757 -9.16 -26.55 -29.74
C ALA A 757 -8.63 -25.32 -30.50
N ALA A 758 -8.99 -24.10 -30.09
CA ALA A 758 -8.60 -22.85 -30.74
C ALA A 758 -7.21 -22.34 -30.31
N LEU A 759 -6.54 -23.05 -29.40
CA LEU A 759 -5.20 -22.69 -28.95
C LEU A 759 -4.18 -22.78 -30.10
N PRO A 760 -3.19 -21.87 -30.15
CA PRO A 760 -2.07 -21.99 -31.07
C PRO A 760 -1.43 -23.39 -30.95
N THR A 761 -0.96 -23.96 -32.07
CA THR A 761 -0.43 -25.34 -32.11
C THR A 761 0.69 -25.58 -31.08
N VAL A 762 1.46 -24.53 -30.77
CA VAL A 762 2.54 -24.54 -29.77
C VAL A 762 2.03 -24.75 -28.33
N LEU A 763 0.77 -24.39 -28.05
CA LEU A 763 0.12 -24.45 -26.73
C LEU A 763 -0.98 -25.51 -26.64
N ALA A 764 -1.05 -26.42 -27.61
CA ALA A 764 -1.99 -27.54 -27.60
C ALA A 764 -1.64 -28.62 -26.55
N ASP A 765 -0.37 -28.69 -26.12
CA ASP A 765 0.09 -29.62 -25.06
C ASP A 765 -0.13 -28.99 -23.66
N PRO A 766 -0.85 -29.66 -22.74
CA PRO A 766 -1.00 -29.20 -21.35
C PRO A 766 0.32 -28.89 -20.63
N LYS A 767 1.41 -29.61 -20.94
CA LYS A 767 2.72 -29.30 -20.33
C LYS A 767 3.30 -27.98 -20.84
N ALA A 768 3.00 -27.58 -22.07
CA ALA A 768 3.42 -26.29 -22.60
C ALA A 768 2.61 -25.15 -21.97
N GLN A 769 1.32 -25.40 -21.67
CA GLN A 769 0.46 -24.47 -20.94
C GLN A 769 0.97 -24.24 -19.51
N ASP A 770 1.25 -25.30 -18.75
CA ASP A 770 1.79 -25.19 -17.39
C ASP A 770 3.12 -24.43 -17.37
N ARG A 771 4.01 -24.73 -18.32
CA ARG A 771 5.29 -24.00 -18.46
C ARG A 771 5.09 -22.52 -18.76
N LEU A 772 4.15 -22.14 -19.64
CA LEU A 772 3.88 -20.73 -19.92
C LEU A 772 3.36 -20.01 -18.68
N LEU A 773 2.48 -20.64 -17.90
CA LEU A 773 1.95 -20.06 -16.66
C LEU A 773 3.06 -19.84 -15.63
N ASP A 774 3.94 -20.82 -15.44
CA ASP A 774 5.09 -20.71 -14.55
C ASP A 774 6.06 -19.63 -15.04
N ASP A 775 6.33 -19.58 -16.34
CA ASP A 775 7.26 -18.62 -16.95
C ASP A 775 6.73 -17.18 -16.86
N LEU A 776 5.43 -16.95 -17.04
CA LEU A 776 4.80 -15.65 -16.86
C LEU A 776 4.85 -15.18 -15.40
N ALA A 777 4.71 -16.10 -14.45
CA ALA A 777 4.75 -15.78 -13.03
C ALA A 777 6.18 -15.54 -12.52
N THR A 778 7.20 -16.16 -13.12
CA THR A 778 8.55 -16.22 -12.54
C THR A 778 9.67 -15.61 -13.38
N LYS A 779 9.51 -15.50 -14.72
CA LYS A 779 10.59 -15.07 -15.62
C LYS A 779 10.41 -13.68 -16.21
N LEU A 780 9.17 -13.24 -16.45
CA LEU A 780 8.93 -11.96 -17.12
C LEU A 780 9.18 -10.78 -16.17
N LYS A 781 10.20 -9.98 -16.45
CA LYS A 781 10.60 -8.82 -15.65
C LYS A 781 9.83 -7.58 -16.04
N PHE A 782 8.78 -7.24 -15.29
CA PHE A 782 8.06 -5.98 -15.45
C PHE A 782 7.38 -5.57 -14.14
N VAL A 783 7.12 -4.27 -14.00
CA VAL A 783 6.28 -3.70 -12.96
C VAL A 783 5.19 -2.87 -13.63
N SER A 784 3.97 -2.92 -13.14
CA SER A 784 2.88 -2.12 -13.69
C SER A 784 1.94 -1.62 -12.60
N GLY A 785 1.27 -0.50 -12.87
CA GLY A 785 0.14 -0.04 -12.05
C GLY A 785 -0.52 1.19 -12.64
N ASP A 786 -1.72 1.47 -12.16
CA ASP A 786 -2.52 2.60 -12.65
C ASP A 786 -1.88 3.90 -12.21
N LEU A 787 -1.83 4.91 -13.11
CA LEU A 787 -1.42 6.29 -12.88
C LEU A 787 -2.43 6.97 -11.93
N THR A 788 -2.50 6.41 -10.72
CA THR A 788 -3.49 6.71 -9.69
C THR A 788 -3.35 8.16 -9.31
N GLY A 789 -4.47 8.87 -9.34
CA GLY A 789 -4.53 10.29 -9.01
C GLY A 789 -4.55 11.19 -10.25
N LEU A 790 -4.41 10.65 -11.47
CA LEU A 790 -4.55 11.44 -12.69
C LEU A 790 -5.94 12.08 -12.79
N THR A 791 -7.00 11.27 -12.79
CA THR A 791 -8.38 11.76 -12.85
C THR A 791 -8.68 12.69 -11.67
N ASP A 792 -8.18 12.37 -10.49
CA ASP A 792 -8.38 13.18 -9.28
C ASP A 792 -7.74 14.56 -9.40
N CYS A 793 -6.50 14.63 -9.88
CA CYS A 793 -5.85 15.90 -10.18
C CYS A 793 -6.69 16.72 -11.17
N LEU A 794 -7.12 16.11 -12.28
CA LEU A 794 -7.94 16.78 -13.28
C LEU A 794 -9.28 17.29 -12.71
N LEU A 795 -9.86 16.57 -11.74
CA LEU A 795 -11.07 16.95 -11.01
C LEU A 795 -10.83 17.84 -9.78
N THR A 796 -9.60 18.32 -9.55
CA THR A 796 -9.21 19.19 -8.41
C THR A 796 -9.37 18.53 -7.04
N LEU A 797 -9.11 17.22 -7.01
CA LEU A 797 -9.12 16.37 -5.83
C LEU A 797 -7.68 15.92 -5.50
N GLY A 798 -7.32 15.99 -4.22
CA GLY A 798 -6.07 15.45 -3.69
C GLY A 798 -6.27 14.01 -3.21
N THR A 799 -5.34 13.14 -3.60
CA THR A 799 -5.32 11.73 -3.23
C THR A 799 -4.06 11.45 -2.41
N GLY A 800 -4.23 10.96 -1.19
CA GLY A 800 -3.14 10.74 -0.25
C GLY A 800 -3.63 10.48 1.16
N SER A 801 -2.70 10.19 2.06
CA SER A 801 -3.00 10.00 3.48
C SER A 801 -3.12 11.36 4.16
N HIS A 802 -4.29 11.72 4.67
CA HIS A 802 -4.53 12.98 5.38
C HIS A 802 -5.35 12.77 6.66
N VAL A 803 -5.39 13.80 7.50
CA VAL A 803 -6.28 13.80 8.67
C VAL A 803 -7.74 13.80 8.24
N LYS A 804 -8.47 12.82 8.75
CA LYS A 804 -9.92 12.72 8.63
C LYS A 804 -10.58 13.28 9.89
N PRO A 805 -11.76 13.92 9.79
CA PRO A 805 -12.47 14.43 10.96
C PRO A 805 -12.96 13.32 11.89
N ASN A 806 -13.05 12.10 11.36
CA ASN A 806 -13.52 10.92 12.07
C ASN A 806 -12.40 9.91 12.27
N MET A 807 -12.40 9.29 13.44
CA MET A 807 -11.54 8.17 13.78
C MET A 807 -12.29 6.85 13.65
N ARG A 808 -11.58 5.83 13.13
CA ARG A 808 -12.07 4.45 13.01
C ARG A 808 -11.17 3.53 13.83
N GLU A 809 -11.54 3.28 15.06
CA GLU A 809 -10.87 2.25 15.86
C GLU A 809 -11.25 0.85 15.35
N GLN A 810 -10.27 -0.07 15.30
CA GLN A 810 -10.52 -1.44 14.84
C GLN A 810 -11.59 -2.11 15.71
N GLY A 811 -12.66 -2.58 15.07
CA GLY A 811 -13.78 -3.24 15.76
C GLY A 811 -14.75 -2.32 16.51
N LYS A 812 -14.61 -0.99 16.43
CA LYS A 812 -15.50 0.01 17.07
C LYS A 812 -16.23 0.88 16.04
N PRO A 813 -17.35 1.53 16.42
CA PRO A 813 -18.02 2.52 15.59
C PRO A 813 -17.14 3.75 15.34
N VAL A 814 -17.53 4.53 14.33
CA VAL A 814 -16.87 5.80 13.97
C VAL A 814 -17.13 6.84 15.05
N VAL A 815 -16.08 7.54 15.48
CA VAL A 815 -16.17 8.62 16.47
C VAL A 815 -15.46 9.87 15.94
N PRO A 816 -16.03 11.09 16.04
CA PRO A 816 -15.34 12.31 15.63
C PRO A 816 -14.12 12.59 16.50
N LEU A 817 -13.06 13.13 15.90
CA LEU A 817 -11.94 13.66 16.64
C LEU A 817 -12.37 14.91 17.40
N LYS A 818 -11.98 15.03 18.68
CA LYS A 818 -12.35 16.17 19.53
C LYS A 818 -11.88 17.49 18.93
N GLU A 819 -10.64 17.55 18.44
CA GLU A 819 -10.07 18.73 17.79
C GLU A 819 -10.82 19.09 16.49
N ALA A 820 -11.26 18.09 15.72
CA ALA A 820 -12.06 18.31 14.51
C ALA A 820 -13.45 18.86 14.86
N PHE A 821 -14.06 18.38 15.95
CA PHE A 821 -15.32 18.90 16.47
C PHE A 821 -15.19 20.35 16.96
N GLU A 822 -14.18 20.66 17.78
CA GLU A 822 -13.95 22.01 18.30
C GLU A 822 -13.74 23.02 17.17
N LEU A 823 -13.02 22.63 16.11
CA LEU A 823 -12.81 23.46 14.94
C LEU A 823 -14.08 23.58 14.07
N GLY A 824 -14.74 22.46 13.80
CA GLY A 824 -15.97 22.41 13.02
C GLY A 824 -17.12 23.19 13.66
N ALA A 825 -17.20 23.22 14.99
CA ALA A 825 -18.21 23.97 15.72
C ALA A 825 -18.18 25.48 15.38
N LYS A 826 -17.01 26.04 15.01
CA LYS A 826 -16.89 27.45 14.59
C LYS A 826 -17.69 27.77 13.32
N ILE A 827 -17.89 26.78 12.45
CA ILE A 827 -18.68 26.88 11.21
C ILE A 827 -20.06 26.21 11.31
N GLY A 828 -20.48 25.78 12.50
CA GLY A 828 -21.80 25.18 12.74
C GLY A 828 -21.86 23.67 12.53
N LEU A 829 -20.72 22.97 12.49
CA LEU A 829 -20.72 21.51 12.49
C LEU A 829 -20.96 20.98 13.91
N THR A 830 -21.83 19.98 14.04
CA THR A 830 -22.05 19.23 15.28
C THR A 830 -21.34 17.87 15.21
N GLU A 831 -21.27 17.16 16.33
CA GLU A 831 -20.73 15.80 16.39
C GLU A 831 -21.47 14.86 15.42
N GLU A 832 -22.80 14.99 15.35
CA GLU A 832 -23.63 14.25 14.41
C GLU A 832 -23.22 14.53 12.96
N HIS A 833 -23.02 15.80 12.60
CA HIS A 833 -22.64 16.19 11.24
C HIS A 833 -21.32 15.54 10.84
N LEU A 834 -20.35 15.48 11.76
CA LEU A 834 -19.05 14.85 11.51
C LEU A 834 -19.19 13.34 11.33
N VAL A 835 -19.93 12.63 12.20
CA VAL A 835 -20.18 11.19 12.04
C VAL A 835 -20.79 10.89 10.67
N LYS A 836 -21.68 11.74 10.17
CA LYS A 836 -22.35 11.58 8.88
C LYS A 836 -21.43 11.74 7.66
N ILE A 837 -20.26 12.37 7.80
CA ILE A 837 -19.24 12.35 6.74
C ILE A 837 -18.83 10.90 6.41
N ASP A 838 -18.85 10.01 7.41
CA ASP A 838 -18.58 8.58 7.29
C ASP A 838 -17.33 8.25 6.45
N GLY A 839 -17.49 7.58 5.30
CA GLY A 839 -16.41 7.17 4.39
C GLY A 839 -16.01 8.24 3.38
N GLU A 840 -16.79 9.32 3.27
CA GLU A 840 -16.70 10.34 2.22
C GLU A 840 -15.65 11.42 2.54
N SER A 841 -14.55 11.00 3.15
CA SER A 841 -13.36 11.82 3.47
C SER A 841 -12.09 11.16 2.92
N GLY A 842 -12.22 10.35 1.87
CA GLY A 842 -11.08 9.67 1.24
C GLY A 842 -10.23 10.57 0.36
N LYS A 843 -10.81 11.67 -0.17
CA LYS A 843 -10.16 12.60 -1.10
C LYS A 843 -10.37 14.03 -0.62
N THR A 844 -9.31 14.83 -0.56
CA THR A 844 -9.38 16.23 -0.17
C THR A 844 -9.74 17.10 -1.38
N PRO A 845 -10.47 18.21 -1.21
CA PRO A 845 -10.51 19.23 -2.25
C PRO A 845 -9.13 19.90 -2.32
N PHE A 846 -8.73 20.41 -3.49
CA PHE A 846 -7.53 21.26 -3.59
C PHE A 846 -7.58 22.44 -2.63
N GLY A 847 -8.74 23.11 -2.49
CA GLY A 847 -8.89 24.20 -1.51
C GLY A 847 -7.78 25.26 -1.66
N THR A 848 -7.05 25.53 -0.57
CA THR A 848 -5.87 26.40 -0.57
C THR A 848 -4.56 25.68 -0.86
N LEU A 849 -4.57 24.35 -1.03
CA LEU A 849 -3.38 23.49 -1.15
C LEU A 849 -2.54 23.79 -2.40
N VAL A 850 -3.19 24.26 -3.47
CA VAL A 850 -2.55 24.58 -4.74
C VAL A 850 -2.72 26.06 -5.01
N ASP A 851 -1.59 26.77 -5.14
CA ASP A 851 -1.58 28.20 -5.42
C ASP A 851 -1.65 28.45 -6.94
N PHE A 852 -2.79 28.97 -7.39
CA PHE A 852 -3.00 29.39 -8.77
C PHE A 852 -2.87 30.91 -8.98
N THR A 853 -2.40 31.67 -7.97
CA THR A 853 -2.29 33.13 -8.08
C THR A 853 -1.28 33.59 -9.14
N ALA A 854 -0.26 32.77 -9.40
CA ALA A 854 0.73 33.00 -10.44
C ALA A 854 0.36 32.35 -11.80
N ALA A 855 -0.80 31.67 -11.91
CA ALA A 855 -1.18 30.96 -13.13
C ALA A 855 -1.51 31.93 -14.26
N ARG A 856 -0.78 31.82 -15.38
CA ARG A 856 -1.01 32.61 -16.60
C ARG A 856 -2.26 32.16 -17.37
N TYR A 857 -2.60 30.88 -17.27
CA TYR A 857 -3.72 30.25 -17.96
C TYR A 857 -4.75 29.72 -16.97
N GLN A 858 -5.95 29.39 -17.46
CA GLN A 858 -7.01 28.86 -16.61
C GLN A 858 -6.56 27.51 -16.01
N PRO A 859 -6.41 27.41 -14.67
CA PRO A 859 -5.92 26.18 -14.04
C PRO A 859 -6.94 25.04 -14.11
N PHE A 860 -8.22 25.39 -14.27
CA PHE A 860 -9.35 24.47 -14.37
C PHE A 860 -9.65 24.17 -15.83
N LYS A 861 -9.16 23.04 -16.31
CA LYS A 861 -9.39 22.58 -17.69
C LYS A 861 -10.59 21.66 -17.74
N GLY A 862 -11.34 21.71 -18.85
CA GLY A 862 -12.37 20.72 -19.11
C GLY A 862 -11.75 19.34 -19.20
N VAL A 863 -12.20 18.39 -18.39
CA VAL A 863 -11.74 16.98 -18.42
C VAL A 863 -12.45 16.27 -19.58
N GLN A 864 -12.22 16.74 -20.80
CA GLN A 864 -12.89 16.23 -21.99
C GLN A 864 -11.89 15.52 -22.90
N HIS A 865 -10.81 16.20 -23.31
CA HIS A 865 -9.82 15.64 -24.23
C HIS A 865 -8.44 16.25 -23.96
N GLY A 866 -7.43 15.42 -23.69
CA GLY A 866 -6.08 15.89 -23.41
C GLY A 866 -5.05 14.78 -23.53
N GLN A 867 -3.78 15.16 -23.51
CA GLN A 867 -2.65 14.25 -23.56
C GLN A 867 -1.74 14.46 -22.36
N LEU A 868 -1.06 13.38 -21.98
CA LEU A 868 0.00 13.34 -20.97
C LEU A 868 1.37 13.37 -21.62
#